data_AF-A0A832HTM6-F1
#
_entry.id   AF-A0A832HTM6-F1
#
_cell.length_a   1.000
_cell.length_b   1.000
_cell.length_c   1.000
_cell.angle_alpha   90.00
_cell.angle_beta   90.00
_cell.angle_gamma   90.00
#
_symmetry.space_group_name_H-M   'P 1'
#
loop_
_entity.id
_entity.type
_entity.pdbx_description
1 polymer ?
#
loop_
_entity_poly.entity_id
_entity_poly.type
_entity_poly.pdbx_seq_one_letter_code
_entity_poly.pdbx_strand_id
1 'polypeptide(L)'
;MSENNCYGGGRCRPPIPDELTRREFLGVFALGAGSLAAGTMLPAITARTPERVPAFPDSWRHPITPPRVYGGKFLEAVAMPIGGIGTGSVWLDGQGRLGVWQIFNNLNETRVPDSFFAIRARTGNAAPVVRVLQTVPEGNLQPVESLTYEGGYPIARLAFSDKALPVEVRLEAFNPLIPTDAANSSIPCAIFRLTARNRGQTAADVEFIATCQNAIGSRGEPGISGRRSRGYGRNRNRAVRSNGWAAISMEKAFEPVETGPVKIRAGSGEIVPAPEMFWFASLSSLSMASAEILMRTAKAGGVVVAADVQPSFMSDIAALRGGAEELKTKYTVYEDFERGNYDGWTITGEGFGKQPSTGTHPNQQRVSGFLGRGLVNTYLPNDEPQGTMQSRPFRIERRYIGFLVGGGAHRNETCINLRVAGKVVRSTTGKNREQLEPASWDVSEFRGQEAIIEIVDKRSDGWGHINVDQIVFSDIPPEAVLQIGTPVGEAARAIAIPFSAAVVSQKQEAGFAVKMLPEAPAALRNIREQWRVTQYTKLEGFQNGAGGHRVWAATADGDPLIIEGPLGQGRIVIALAKDLPWSWAAALFASARTTPLKDGERIVPAIPGWGTMALAALDERAIVTPRWDSHEEIAAGLKDGEDSGESQPGETYDGAIAVPIALAPGQERTVTFVLTWHFPNVTRFKHEGNYYARRWPDAMAVVREVAANAEPLWQRTRLYHETL
;
A
#
# COMPACT_ATOMS: atom_id res chain seq x y z
N MET A 1 -16.83 -2.33 -45.30
CA MET A 1 -15.75 -3.12 -44.66
C MET A 1 -14.44 -2.55 -45.15
N SER A 2 -13.67 -1.89 -44.29
CA SER A 2 -12.43 -1.18 -44.64
C SER A 2 -11.19 -2.06 -44.40
N GLU A 3 -10.21 -1.94 -45.28
CA GLU A 3 -9.04 -2.82 -45.52
C GLU A 3 -7.96 -2.89 -44.42
N ASN A 4 -8.23 -2.50 -43.17
CA ASN A 4 -7.15 -2.30 -42.18
C ASN A 4 -6.75 -3.51 -41.29
N ASN A 5 -7.20 -4.74 -41.57
CA ASN A 5 -6.98 -5.87 -40.64
C ASN A 5 -6.28 -7.13 -41.22
N CYS A 6 -5.51 -6.99 -42.31
CA CYS A 6 -4.79 -8.12 -42.91
C CYS A 6 -3.27 -7.84 -43.02
N TYR A 7 -2.44 -8.63 -42.35
CA TYR A 7 -1.01 -8.76 -42.68
C TYR A 7 -0.80 -9.99 -43.56
N GLY A 8 0.19 -9.92 -44.46
CA GLY A 8 0.49 -10.94 -45.47
C GLY A 8 0.61 -12.35 -44.91
N GLY A 9 -0.05 -13.31 -45.57
CA GLY A 9 -0.10 -14.72 -45.17
C GLY A 9 -1.51 -15.31 -44.98
N GLY A 10 -2.58 -14.58 -45.34
CA GLY A 10 -3.93 -15.14 -45.48
C GLY A 10 -4.63 -15.58 -44.19
N ARG A 11 -4.18 -15.11 -43.01
CA ARG A 11 -4.90 -15.30 -41.74
C ARG A 11 -5.42 -13.97 -41.20
N CYS A 12 -6.72 -13.75 -41.33
CA CYS A 12 -7.41 -12.64 -40.68
C CYS A 12 -7.58 -12.93 -39.18
N ARG A 13 -7.34 -11.93 -38.33
CA ARG A 13 -7.66 -12.00 -36.90
C ARG A 13 -9.20 -11.92 -36.75
N PRO A 14 -9.86 -12.77 -35.94
CA PRO A 14 -11.26 -12.51 -35.59
C PRO A 14 -11.34 -11.19 -34.83
N PRO A 15 -12.38 -10.36 -35.04
CA PRO A 15 -12.55 -9.12 -34.30
C PRO A 15 -12.61 -9.42 -32.79
N ILE A 16 -11.89 -8.62 -32.01
CA ILE A 16 -12.07 -8.56 -30.56
C ILE A 16 -13.53 -8.13 -30.35
N PRO A 17 -14.37 -8.89 -29.63
CA PRO A 17 -15.75 -8.47 -29.40
C PRO A 17 -15.75 -7.13 -28.68
N ASP A 18 -16.60 -6.21 -29.12
CA ASP A 18 -16.89 -4.97 -28.38
C ASP A 18 -17.29 -5.34 -26.95
N GLU A 19 -16.74 -4.62 -25.98
CA GLU A 19 -17.06 -4.78 -24.56
C GLU A 19 -18.59 -4.76 -24.38
N LEU A 20 -19.14 -5.82 -23.76
CA LEU A 20 -20.55 -5.93 -23.40
C LEU A 20 -21.01 -4.64 -22.71
N THR A 21 -21.89 -3.88 -23.35
CA THR A 21 -22.37 -2.65 -22.74
C THR A 21 -23.26 -2.99 -21.55
N ARG A 22 -23.28 -2.12 -20.53
CA ARG A 22 -24.10 -2.29 -19.32
C ARG A 22 -25.59 -2.54 -19.63
N ARG A 23 -26.07 -2.06 -20.79
CA ARG A 23 -27.45 -2.24 -21.26
C ARG A 23 -27.71 -3.64 -21.82
N GLU A 24 -26.73 -4.23 -22.49
CA GLU A 24 -26.79 -5.60 -23.02
C GLU A 24 -26.64 -6.63 -21.89
N PHE A 25 -25.79 -6.37 -20.91
CA PHE A 25 -25.71 -7.17 -19.68
C PHE A 25 -27.05 -7.20 -18.92
N LEU A 26 -27.74 -6.05 -18.82
CA LEU A 26 -29.06 -5.97 -18.19
C LEU A 26 -30.17 -6.61 -19.05
N GLY A 27 -30.04 -6.59 -20.38
CA GLY A 27 -30.98 -7.25 -21.29
C GLY A 27 -30.98 -8.77 -21.15
N VAL A 28 -29.81 -9.38 -20.93
CA VAL A 28 -29.66 -10.83 -20.71
C VAL A 28 -30.20 -11.26 -19.34
N PHE A 29 -30.15 -10.38 -18.32
CA PHE A 29 -30.72 -10.64 -16.98
C PHE A 29 -32.23 -10.40 -16.88
N ALA A 30 -32.82 -9.57 -17.75
CA ALA A 30 -34.23 -9.21 -17.69
C ALA A 30 -35.21 -10.36 -18.02
N LEU A 31 -34.74 -11.46 -18.61
CA LEU A 31 -35.54 -12.68 -18.80
C LEU A 31 -35.68 -13.55 -17.54
N GLY A 32 -34.98 -13.22 -16.44
CA GLY A 32 -35.06 -13.95 -15.16
C GLY A 32 -35.70 -13.18 -13.99
N ALA A 33 -36.11 -11.92 -14.17
CA ALA A 33 -36.46 -11.02 -13.07
C ALA A 33 -37.92 -10.51 -13.09
N GLY A 34 -38.87 -11.36 -13.49
CA GLY A 34 -40.29 -11.01 -13.58
C GLY A 34 -41.10 -11.05 -12.27
N SER A 35 -40.47 -11.06 -11.09
CA SER A 35 -41.22 -11.25 -9.82
C SER A 35 -40.61 -10.65 -8.56
N LEU A 36 -39.94 -9.49 -8.63
CA LEU A 36 -39.58 -8.74 -7.43
C LEU A 36 -39.84 -7.24 -7.59
N ALA A 37 -41.11 -6.84 -7.44
CA ALA A 37 -41.48 -5.45 -7.24
C ALA A 37 -42.62 -5.35 -6.20
N ALA A 38 -42.27 -5.41 -4.92
CA ALA A 38 -42.99 -4.75 -3.83
C ALA A 38 -42.23 -4.91 -2.49
N GLY A 39 -41.95 -3.79 -1.83
CA GLY A 39 -41.87 -3.73 -0.36
C GLY A 39 -40.48 -3.75 0.26
N THR A 40 -40.07 -2.59 0.75
CA THR A 40 -38.96 -2.32 1.66
C THR A 40 -39.03 -3.13 2.96
N MET A 41 -38.15 -4.11 3.13
CA MET A 41 -37.51 -4.51 4.39
C MET A 41 -36.21 -5.25 4.04
N LEU A 42 -35.07 -4.84 4.60
CA LEU A 42 -33.86 -5.67 4.59
C LEU A 42 -34.19 -6.94 5.37
N PRO A 43 -34.19 -8.14 4.78
CA PRO A 43 -34.41 -9.33 5.57
C PRO A 43 -33.17 -9.53 6.41
N ALA A 44 -33.36 -9.70 7.73
CA ALA A 44 -32.43 -10.48 8.53
C ALA A 44 -32.08 -11.73 7.73
N ILE A 45 -30.79 -12.07 7.65
CA ILE A 45 -30.31 -13.27 6.96
C ILE A 45 -30.91 -14.47 7.70
N THR A 46 -32.11 -14.88 7.30
CA THR A 46 -32.72 -16.12 7.73
C THR A 46 -31.89 -17.23 7.09
N ALA A 47 -31.46 -18.19 7.90
CA ALA A 47 -30.74 -19.37 7.45
C ALA A 47 -31.48 -19.96 6.23
N ARG A 48 -30.86 -19.86 5.04
CA ARG A 48 -31.45 -20.43 3.83
C ARG A 48 -31.54 -21.93 4.04
N THR A 49 -32.73 -22.48 3.89
CA THR A 49 -32.95 -23.92 3.78
C THR A 49 -32.05 -24.47 2.68
N PRO A 50 -31.38 -25.63 2.89
CA PRO A 50 -30.54 -26.23 1.87
C PRO A 50 -31.41 -26.58 0.65
N GLU A 51 -31.21 -25.86 -0.46
CA GLU A 51 -31.78 -26.25 -1.75
C GLU A 51 -31.22 -27.63 -2.11
N ARG A 52 -32.13 -28.58 -2.39
CA ARG A 52 -31.74 -29.91 -2.86
C ARG A 52 -31.09 -29.78 -4.23
N VAL A 53 -29.85 -30.25 -4.33
CA VAL A 53 -29.12 -30.37 -5.59
C VAL A 53 -29.87 -31.36 -6.50
N PRO A 54 -30.28 -30.98 -7.72
CA PRO A 54 -30.90 -31.90 -8.67
C PRO A 54 -29.91 -33.02 -9.07
N ALA A 55 -30.43 -34.24 -9.28
CA ALA A 55 -29.62 -35.32 -9.83
C ALA A 55 -29.35 -35.08 -11.32
N PHE A 56 -28.10 -35.26 -11.76
CA PHE A 56 -27.69 -35.04 -13.15
C PHE A 56 -27.94 -36.27 -14.04
N PRO A 57 -28.30 -36.09 -15.33
CA PRO A 57 -28.40 -37.18 -16.30
C PRO A 57 -27.02 -37.79 -16.62
N ASP A 58 -26.94 -39.12 -16.73
CA ASP A 58 -25.69 -39.85 -17.03
C ASP A 58 -25.02 -39.45 -18.36
N SER A 59 -25.77 -38.85 -19.28
CA SER A 59 -25.31 -38.45 -20.61
C SER A 59 -24.37 -37.23 -20.63
N TRP A 60 -24.22 -36.53 -19.50
CA TRP A 60 -23.36 -35.34 -19.37
C TRP A 60 -21.97 -35.65 -18.78
N ARG A 61 -21.61 -36.93 -18.65
CA ARG A 61 -20.27 -37.36 -18.23
C ARG A 61 -19.25 -37.07 -19.35
N HIS A 62 -18.77 -35.83 -19.42
CA HIS A 62 -17.50 -35.54 -20.10
C HIS A 62 -16.38 -36.36 -19.42
N PRO A 63 -15.34 -36.81 -20.15
CA PRO A 63 -14.24 -37.53 -19.51
C PRO A 63 -13.48 -36.59 -18.59
N ILE A 64 -13.84 -36.62 -17.31
CA ILE A 64 -13.08 -36.06 -16.20
C ILE A 64 -11.74 -36.78 -16.22
N THR A 65 -10.66 -36.10 -16.58
CA THR A 65 -9.33 -36.65 -16.34
C THR A 65 -9.17 -36.67 -14.83
N PRO A 66 -8.96 -37.83 -14.18
CA PRO A 66 -8.81 -37.87 -12.74
C PRO A 66 -7.72 -36.87 -12.29
N PRO A 67 -7.91 -36.16 -11.17
CA PRO A 67 -6.94 -35.19 -10.71
C PRO A 67 -5.56 -35.84 -10.59
N ARG A 68 -4.53 -35.13 -11.08
CA ARG A 68 -3.17 -35.67 -11.12
C ARG A 68 -2.65 -35.81 -9.69
N VAL A 69 -2.08 -36.97 -9.38
CA VAL A 69 -1.41 -37.24 -8.11
C VAL A 69 0.10 -37.16 -8.31
N TYR A 70 0.74 -36.28 -7.55
CA TYR A 70 2.18 -36.04 -7.55
C TYR A 70 2.82 -36.71 -6.33
N GLY A 71 4.05 -37.18 -6.50
CA GLY A 71 4.84 -37.82 -5.44
C GLY A 71 6.33 -37.82 -5.78
N GLY A 72 7.17 -38.00 -4.76
CA GLY A 72 8.63 -38.00 -4.93
C GLY A 72 9.14 -36.73 -5.61
N LYS A 73 10.00 -36.86 -6.63
CA LYS A 73 10.56 -35.72 -7.36
C LYS A 73 9.52 -34.84 -8.08
N PHE A 74 8.31 -35.35 -8.33
CA PHE A 74 7.28 -34.58 -9.04
C PHE A 74 6.54 -33.59 -8.14
N LEU A 75 6.80 -33.59 -6.84
CA LEU A 75 6.24 -32.62 -5.89
C LEU A 75 6.69 -31.18 -6.20
N GLU A 76 7.84 -30.99 -6.87
CA GLU A 76 8.31 -29.66 -7.29
C GLU A 76 7.45 -29.04 -8.41
N ALA A 77 6.62 -29.84 -9.09
CA ALA A 77 5.83 -29.40 -10.24
C ALA A 77 4.41 -28.93 -9.86
N VAL A 78 4.06 -28.91 -8.57
CA VAL A 78 2.70 -28.57 -8.12
C VAL A 78 2.70 -27.59 -6.96
N ALA A 79 1.82 -26.61 -7.03
CA ALA A 79 1.42 -25.74 -5.94
C ALA A 79 0.00 -25.24 -6.22
N MET A 80 -0.81 -25.04 -5.17
CA MET A 80 -2.16 -24.49 -5.33
C MET A 80 -2.32 -23.19 -4.54
N PRO A 81 -2.72 -22.07 -5.19
CA PRO A 81 -3.09 -20.86 -4.49
C PRO A 81 -4.40 -21.07 -3.72
N ILE A 82 -4.41 -20.74 -2.43
CA ILE A 82 -5.58 -20.81 -1.57
C ILE A 82 -5.93 -19.40 -1.11
N GLY A 83 -7.02 -18.87 -1.67
CA GLY A 83 -7.54 -17.55 -1.31
C GLY A 83 -8.69 -17.14 -2.22
N GLY A 84 -9.60 -16.32 -1.70
CA GLY A 84 -10.79 -15.88 -2.42
C GLY A 84 -10.43 -14.94 -3.58
N ILE A 85 -11.35 -14.83 -4.53
CA ILE A 85 -11.24 -13.96 -5.70
C ILE A 85 -10.95 -12.52 -5.25
N GLY A 86 -9.81 -11.98 -5.68
CA GLY A 86 -9.40 -10.61 -5.36
C GLY A 86 -8.99 -10.39 -3.91
N THR A 87 -8.75 -11.46 -3.13
CA THR A 87 -8.41 -11.33 -1.69
C THR A 87 -6.92 -11.45 -1.38
N GLY A 88 -6.11 -11.89 -2.35
CA GLY A 88 -4.78 -12.45 -2.08
C GLY A 88 -4.86 -13.97 -1.88
N SER A 89 -3.71 -14.63 -1.76
CA SER A 89 -3.67 -16.10 -1.54
C SER A 89 -2.44 -16.54 -0.76
N VAL A 90 -2.54 -17.71 -0.12
CA VAL A 90 -1.42 -18.47 0.42
C VAL A 90 -1.30 -19.76 -0.37
N TRP A 91 -0.12 -20.08 -0.91
CA TRP A 91 0.04 -21.23 -1.77
C TRP A 91 0.50 -22.45 -0.97
N LEU A 92 -0.23 -23.56 -1.10
CA LEU A 92 0.21 -24.85 -0.61
C LEU A 92 1.05 -25.52 -1.69
N ASP A 93 2.35 -25.67 -1.45
CA ASP A 93 3.27 -26.30 -2.40
C ASP A 93 3.22 -27.83 -2.33
N GLY A 94 3.78 -28.50 -3.33
CA GLY A 94 3.84 -29.95 -3.38
C GLY A 94 4.67 -30.59 -2.27
N GLN A 95 5.47 -29.82 -1.53
CA GLN A 95 6.18 -30.32 -0.35
C GLN A 95 5.34 -30.18 0.93
N GLY A 96 4.12 -29.65 0.85
CA GLY A 96 3.21 -29.45 1.98
C GLY A 96 3.43 -28.13 2.73
N ARG A 97 4.25 -27.22 2.21
CA ARG A 97 4.54 -25.94 2.85
C ARG A 97 3.55 -24.87 2.39
N LEU A 98 3.27 -23.92 3.28
CA LEU A 98 2.68 -22.63 2.90
C LEU A 98 3.78 -21.74 2.29
N GLY A 99 4.10 -22.00 1.02
CA GLY A 99 5.33 -21.55 0.37
C GLY A 99 5.31 -20.12 -0.15
N VAL A 100 4.15 -19.61 -0.55
CA VAL A 100 4.02 -18.25 -1.13
C VAL A 100 2.86 -17.50 -0.47
N TRP A 101 3.12 -16.26 -0.07
CA TRP A 101 2.15 -15.40 0.60
C TRP A 101 1.93 -14.11 -0.18
N GLN A 102 0.73 -13.98 -0.75
CA GLN A 102 0.29 -12.82 -1.54
C GLN A 102 -0.91 -12.11 -0.90
N ILE A 103 -1.02 -12.18 0.42
CA ILE A 103 -2.11 -11.57 1.20
C ILE A 103 -1.84 -10.09 1.53
N PHE A 104 -0.60 -9.61 1.36
CA PHE A 104 -0.16 -8.27 1.75
C PHE A 104 -0.27 -7.24 0.62
N ASN A 105 -1.24 -7.43 -0.30
CA ASN A 105 -1.38 -6.61 -1.52
C ASN A 105 -0.13 -6.61 -2.42
N ASN A 106 0.68 -7.67 -2.36
CA ASN A 106 1.92 -7.85 -3.11
C ASN A 106 1.74 -8.72 -4.36
N LEU A 107 2.83 -8.87 -5.12
CA LEU A 107 2.98 -9.83 -6.25
C LEU A 107 4.21 -10.73 -6.08
N ASN A 108 4.90 -10.61 -4.96
CA ASN A 108 6.12 -11.38 -4.67
C ASN A 108 5.79 -12.80 -4.22
N GLU A 109 6.74 -13.71 -4.42
CA GLU A 109 6.65 -15.13 -4.04
C GLU A 109 7.42 -15.40 -2.75
N THR A 110 7.11 -14.66 -1.69
CA THR A 110 7.81 -14.74 -0.40
C THR A 110 7.09 -15.70 0.54
N ARG A 111 7.86 -16.57 1.21
CA ARG A 111 7.37 -17.42 2.30
C ARG A 111 7.35 -16.63 3.62
N VAL A 112 6.32 -16.87 4.43
CA VAL A 112 6.33 -16.50 5.86
C VAL A 112 6.84 -17.71 6.67
N PRO A 113 7.98 -17.59 7.39
CA PRO A 113 8.53 -18.67 8.22
C PRO A 113 7.58 -19.12 9.33
N ASP A 114 7.89 -20.27 9.94
CA ASP A 114 7.24 -20.75 11.15
C ASP A 114 5.71 -20.86 11.04
N SER A 115 5.21 -20.97 9.80
CA SER A 115 3.79 -21.06 9.44
C SER A 115 3.52 -22.39 8.74
N PHE A 116 3.18 -23.40 9.52
CA PHE A 116 3.08 -24.80 9.08
C PHE A 116 2.03 -25.58 9.89
N PHE A 117 1.80 -26.83 9.47
CA PHE A 117 1.01 -27.79 10.24
C PHE A 117 1.92 -28.88 10.79
N ALA A 118 1.63 -29.35 12.00
CA ALA A 118 2.32 -30.46 12.62
C ALA A 118 1.33 -31.42 13.28
N ILE A 119 1.80 -32.64 13.53
CA ILE A 119 1.08 -33.65 14.30
C ILE A 119 1.97 -34.14 15.43
N ARG A 120 1.36 -34.29 16.60
CA ARG A 120 1.93 -34.99 17.75
C ARG A 120 1.03 -36.18 18.08
N ALA A 121 1.56 -37.40 18.01
CA ALA A 121 0.75 -38.61 18.17
C ALA A 121 1.46 -39.69 18.98
N ARG A 122 0.69 -40.46 19.76
CA ARG A 122 1.19 -41.63 20.51
C ARG A 122 0.11 -42.68 20.69
N THR A 123 0.52 -43.89 21.03
CA THR A 123 -0.35 -44.96 21.51
C THR A 123 0.08 -45.38 22.92
N GLY A 124 -0.91 -45.54 23.81
CA GLY A 124 -0.65 -45.87 25.22
C GLY A 124 0.34 -44.91 25.89
N ASN A 125 1.32 -45.47 26.60
CA ASN A 125 2.34 -44.71 27.34
C ASN A 125 3.63 -44.46 26.54
N ALA A 126 3.63 -44.70 25.23
CA ALA A 126 4.79 -44.43 24.40
C ALA A 126 5.12 -42.93 24.35
N ALA A 127 6.39 -42.60 24.11
CA ALA A 127 6.79 -41.23 23.83
C ALA A 127 6.08 -40.73 22.55
N PRO A 128 5.59 -39.48 22.53
CA PRO A 128 4.93 -38.94 21.36
C PRO A 128 5.89 -38.76 20.19
N VAL A 129 5.41 -39.13 19.00
CA VAL A 129 6.05 -38.85 17.73
C VAL A 129 5.53 -37.50 17.23
N VAL A 130 6.46 -36.61 16.90
CA VAL A 130 6.15 -35.28 16.37
C VAL A 130 6.67 -35.17 14.94
N ARG A 131 5.82 -34.71 14.03
CA ARG A 131 6.17 -34.46 12.63
C ARG A 131 5.58 -33.16 12.13
N VAL A 132 6.36 -32.40 11.38
CA VAL A 132 5.81 -31.35 10.50
C VAL A 132 5.15 -32.06 9.32
N LEU A 133 3.94 -31.64 8.96
CA LEU A 133 3.16 -32.21 7.86
C LEU A 133 3.61 -31.62 6.51
N GLN A 134 4.89 -31.79 6.21
CA GLN A 134 5.56 -31.38 4.98
C GLN A 134 6.82 -32.28 4.79
N THR A 135 7.41 -32.34 3.61
CA THR A 135 8.61 -33.19 3.33
C THR A 135 9.94 -32.47 3.57
N VAL A 136 9.90 -31.25 4.11
CA VAL A 136 11.06 -30.42 4.42
C VAL A 136 11.04 -30.07 5.91
N PRO A 137 12.16 -30.15 6.64
CA PRO A 137 12.16 -29.77 8.06
C PRO A 137 11.76 -28.30 8.29
N GLU A 138 11.23 -28.00 9.47
CA GLU A 138 11.11 -26.64 9.98
C GLU A 138 11.92 -26.52 11.28
N GLY A 139 13.01 -25.75 11.24
CA GLY A 139 13.99 -25.74 12.34
C GLY A 139 14.47 -27.15 12.67
N ASN A 140 14.32 -27.56 13.93
CA ASN A 140 14.68 -28.89 14.43
C ASN A 140 13.55 -29.92 14.33
N LEU A 141 12.34 -29.53 13.88
CA LEU A 141 11.22 -30.45 13.74
C LEU A 141 11.40 -31.34 12.52
N GLN A 142 11.25 -32.64 12.73
CA GLN A 142 11.37 -33.63 11.67
C GLN A 142 10.16 -33.58 10.73
N PRO A 143 10.37 -33.57 9.40
CA PRO A 143 9.29 -33.71 8.43
C PRO A 143 8.77 -35.16 8.39
N VAL A 144 7.61 -35.36 7.78
CA VAL A 144 7.18 -36.71 7.41
C VAL A 144 8.10 -37.32 6.34
N GLU A 145 8.22 -38.65 6.31
CA GLU A 145 9.06 -39.35 5.33
C GLU A 145 8.67 -39.05 3.87
N SER A 146 7.36 -39.01 3.57
CA SER A 146 6.86 -38.71 2.23
C SER A 146 5.41 -38.23 2.25
N LEU A 147 4.97 -37.66 1.12
CA LEU A 147 3.57 -37.34 0.89
C LEU A 147 3.18 -37.56 -0.57
N THR A 148 1.88 -37.71 -0.82
CA THR A 148 1.28 -37.58 -2.15
C THR A 148 0.40 -36.34 -2.20
N TYR A 149 0.45 -35.61 -3.31
CA TYR A 149 -0.33 -34.39 -3.54
C TYR A 149 -1.29 -34.61 -4.70
N GLU A 150 -2.58 -34.52 -4.47
CA GLU A 150 -3.61 -34.50 -5.52
C GLU A 150 -3.96 -33.05 -5.86
N GLY A 151 -3.64 -32.65 -7.10
CA GLY A 151 -3.90 -31.31 -7.61
C GLY A 151 -5.18 -31.24 -8.44
N GLY A 152 -6.24 -30.64 -7.88
CA GLY A 152 -7.47 -30.32 -8.60
C GLY A 152 -8.14 -29.10 -7.98
N TYR A 153 -7.94 -27.92 -8.56
CA TYR A 153 -8.58 -26.70 -8.06
C TYR A 153 -10.12 -26.87 -8.02
N PRO A 154 -10.82 -26.44 -6.95
CA PRO A 154 -10.35 -25.62 -5.83
C PRO A 154 -9.88 -26.37 -4.56
N ILE A 155 -9.66 -27.69 -4.59
CA ILE A 155 -9.27 -28.49 -3.42
C ILE A 155 -7.93 -29.20 -3.66
N ALA A 156 -6.95 -28.94 -2.81
CA ALA A 156 -5.73 -29.73 -2.74
C ALA A 156 -5.90 -30.82 -1.69
N ARG A 157 -5.55 -32.07 -2.03
CA ARG A 157 -5.53 -33.17 -1.05
C ARG A 157 -4.11 -33.69 -0.89
N LEU A 158 -3.63 -33.70 0.35
CA LEU A 158 -2.33 -34.28 0.71
C LEU A 158 -2.57 -35.50 1.60
N ALA A 159 -1.87 -36.59 1.32
CA ALA A 159 -1.79 -37.75 2.19
C ALA A 159 -0.34 -37.93 2.64
N PHE A 160 -0.12 -37.97 3.94
CA PHE A 160 1.21 -38.05 4.54
C PHE A 160 1.52 -39.49 4.94
N SER A 161 2.76 -39.92 4.71
CA SER A 161 3.22 -41.26 5.06
C SER A 161 4.51 -41.17 5.86
N ASP A 162 4.47 -41.71 7.08
CA ASP A 162 5.59 -41.81 8.00
C ASP A 162 5.36 -43.04 8.89
N LYS A 163 6.33 -43.96 8.97
CA LYS A 163 6.17 -45.23 9.70
C LYS A 163 6.16 -45.05 11.21
N ALA A 164 6.67 -43.94 11.72
CA ALA A 164 6.67 -43.65 13.15
C ALA A 164 5.32 -43.13 13.64
N LEU A 165 4.46 -42.59 12.75
CA LEU A 165 3.14 -42.13 13.14
C LEU A 165 2.19 -43.32 13.35
N PRO A 166 1.48 -43.39 14.49
CA PRO A 166 0.53 -44.48 14.76
C PRO A 166 -0.83 -44.31 14.05
N VAL A 167 -0.99 -43.23 13.26
CA VAL A 167 -2.23 -42.87 12.57
C VAL A 167 -1.94 -42.46 11.13
N GLU A 168 -2.92 -42.65 10.27
CA GLU A 168 -2.89 -42.04 8.94
C GLU A 168 -3.33 -40.59 9.01
N VAL A 169 -2.68 -39.72 8.23
CA VAL A 169 -2.96 -38.29 8.23
C VAL A 169 -3.22 -37.79 6.82
N ARG A 170 -4.27 -36.98 6.66
CA ARG A 170 -4.62 -36.31 5.41
C ARG A 170 -4.93 -34.84 5.65
N LEU A 171 -4.65 -34.00 4.67
CA LEU A 171 -5.02 -32.59 4.63
C LEU A 171 -5.84 -32.31 3.38
N GLU A 172 -7.01 -31.69 3.54
CA GLU A 172 -7.75 -31.05 2.45
C GLU A 172 -7.68 -29.54 2.64
N ALA A 173 -7.12 -28.83 1.66
CA ALA A 173 -6.90 -27.39 1.74
C ALA A 173 -7.66 -26.68 0.61
N PHE A 174 -8.41 -25.64 0.94
CA PHE A 174 -9.25 -24.92 -0.02
C PHE A 174 -9.59 -23.51 0.45
N ASN A 175 -10.01 -22.69 -0.49
CA ASN A 175 -10.81 -21.51 -0.26
C ASN A 175 -12.22 -21.81 -0.81
N PRO A 176 -13.32 -21.31 -0.21
CA PRO A 176 -14.63 -21.54 -0.78
C PRO A 176 -14.69 -20.95 -2.18
N LEU A 177 -14.70 -21.79 -3.21
CA LEU A 177 -14.92 -21.36 -4.58
C LEU A 177 -16.18 -22.03 -5.09
N ILE A 178 -17.21 -21.20 -5.23
CA ILE A 178 -18.55 -21.67 -5.51
C ILE A 178 -19.04 -20.92 -6.76
N PRO A 179 -19.22 -21.61 -7.90
CA PRO A 179 -19.71 -21.00 -9.12
C PRO A 179 -20.97 -20.17 -8.87
N THR A 180 -21.04 -19.02 -9.55
CA THR A 180 -22.12 -18.00 -9.47
C THR A 180 -22.34 -17.36 -8.09
N ASP A 181 -21.57 -17.72 -7.06
CA ASP A 181 -21.62 -17.13 -5.72
C ASP A 181 -20.36 -16.32 -5.42
N ALA A 182 -20.32 -15.09 -5.94
CA ALA A 182 -19.20 -14.19 -5.74
C ALA A 182 -19.00 -13.78 -4.27
N ALA A 183 -20.06 -13.80 -3.47
CA ALA A 183 -19.98 -13.42 -2.06
C ALA A 183 -19.19 -14.46 -1.25
N ASN A 184 -19.49 -15.74 -1.40
CA ASN A 184 -18.71 -16.78 -0.73
C ASN A 184 -17.35 -17.01 -1.38
N SER A 185 -17.26 -16.82 -2.71
CA SER A 185 -16.01 -16.96 -3.46
C SER A 185 -14.98 -15.84 -3.23
N SER A 186 -15.33 -14.78 -2.50
CA SER A 186 -14.44 -13.65 -2.17
C SER A 186 -14.18 -13.51 -0.68
N ILE A 187 -14.37 -14.58 0.10
CA ILE A 187 -13.97 -14.61 1.51
C ILE A 187 -12.44 -14.66 1.59
N PRO A 188 -11.78 -13.75 2.34
CA PRO A 188 -10.31 -13.68 2.46
C PRO A 188 -9.81 -14.72 3.48
N CYS A 189 -9.90 -16.00 3.11
CA CYS A 189 -9.47 -17.10 3.95
C CYS A 189 -8.85 -18.28 3.18
N ALA A 190 -8.07 -19.06 3.90
CA ALA A 190 -7.65 -20.41 3.56
C ALA A 190 -8.12 -21.38 4.66
N ILE A 191 -8.77 -22.46 4.25
CA ILE A 191 -9.37 -23.46 5.13
C ILE A 191 -8.62 -24.78 4.96
N PHE A 192 -8.26 -25.40 6.07
CA PHE A 192 -7.44 -26.61 6.14
C PHE A 192 -8.14 -27.65 7.01
N ARG A 193 -8.56 -28.77 6.41
CA ARG A 193 -9.22 -29.88 7.09
C ARG A 193 -8.20 -31.00 7.28
N LEU A 194 -7.73 -31.17 8.52
CA LEU A 194 -6.78 -32.21 8.88
C LEU A 194 -7.53 -33.41 9.45
N THR A 195 -7.32 -34.59 8.86
CA THR A 195 -8.01 -35.82 9.24
C THR A 195 -6.99 -36.84 9.73
N ALA A 196 -7.19 -37.39 10.93
CA ALA A 196 -6.42 -38.50 11.47
C ALA A 196 -7.30 -39.75 11.56
N ARG A 197 -6.78 -40.88 11.10
CA ARG A 197 -7.43 -42.18 11.20
C ARG A 197 -6.53 -43.19 11.92
N ASN A 198 -7.06 -43.79 12.98
CA ASN A 198 -6.38 -44.86 13.70
C ASN A 198 -6.67 -46.21 13.03
N ARG A 199 -5.68 -46.78 12.32
CA ARG A 199 -5.75 -48.14 11.75
C ARG A 199 -5.18 -49.22 12.67
N GLY A 200 -4.62 -48.83 13.82
CA GLY A 200 -4.07 -49.74 14.80
C GLY A 200 -5.14 -50.43 15.64
N GLN A 201 -4.68 -51.28 16.56
CA GLN A 201 -5.52 -52.03 17.51
C GLN A 201 -5.61 -51.34 18.88
N THR A 202 -4.84 -50.29 19.12
CA THR A 202 -4.78 -49.53 20.39
C THR A 202 -5.30 -48.12 20.17
N ALA A 203 -5.94 -47.53 21.18
CA ALA A 203 -6.30 -46.12 21.13
C ALA A 203 -5.05 -45.23 20.93
N ALA A 204 -5.23 -44.16 20.16
CA ALA A 204 -4.19 -43.18 19.85
C ALA A 204 -4.59 -41.79 20.36
N ASP A 205 -3.67 -41.14 21.07
CA ASP A 205 -3.76 -39.71 21.37
C ASP A 205 -3.12 -38.96 20.20
N VAL A 206 -3.85 -38.02 19.60
CA VAL A 206 -3.37 -37.20 18.50
C VAL A 206 -3.61 -35.73 18.83
N GLU A 207 -2.71 -34.87 18.42
CA GLU A 207 -2.81 -33.43 18.53
C GLU A 207 -2.40 -32.84 17.19
N PHE A 208 -3.36 -32.19 16.51
CA PHE A 208 -3.07 -31.41 15.32
C PHE A 208 -2.68 -30.00 15.72
N ILE A 209 -1.57 -29.51 15.17
CA ILE A 209 -1.00 -28.21 15.48
C ILE A 209 -0.96 -27.39 14.21
N ALA A 210 -1.47 -26.16 14.26
CA ALA A 210 -1.29 -25.16 13.22
C ALA A 210 -0.50 -23.98 13.80
N THR A 211 0.56 -23.56 13.13
CA THR A 211 1.36 -22.40 13.50
C THR A 211 1.23 -21.31 12.44
N CYS A 212 1.31 -20.06 12.87
CA CYS A 212 1.38 -18.93 11.95
C CYS A 212 2.12 -17.77 12.61
N GLN A 213 3.09 -17.22 11.88
CA GLN A 213 3.75 -15.99 12.27
C GLN A 213 2.83 -14.79 12.09
N ASN A 214 2.82 -13.86 13.06
CA ASN A 214 2.18 -12.57 12.88
C ASN A 214 2.98 -11.72 11.90
N ALA A 215 2.68 -11.89 10.61
CA ALA A 215 3.41 -11.24 9.53
C ALA A 215 2.88 -9.83 9.20
N ILE A 216 2.03 -9.24 10.04
CA ILE A 216 1.50 -7.88 9.83
C ILE A 216 2.65 -6.88 9.89
N GLY A 217 2.73 -6.01 8.88
CA GLY A 217 3.88 -5.12 8.65
C GLY A 217 4.77 -5.58 7.50
N SER A 218 4.70 -6.85 7.11
CA SER A 218 5.26 -7.32 5.82
C SER A 218 4.48 -6.70 4.66
N ARG A 219 5.17 -6.31 3.59
CA ARG A 219 4.58 -5.94 2.30
C ARG A 219 4.89 -7.00 1.23
N GLY A 220 5.23 -8.21 1.68
CA GLY A 220 5.62 -9.34 0.85
C GLY A 220 7.02 -9.24 0.27
N GLU A 221 7.83 -8.26 0.66
CA GLU A 221 9.25 -8.17 0.29
C GLU A 221 10.05 -9.37 0.80
N PRO A 222 11.08 -9.83 0.06
CA PRO A 222 12.03 -10.79 0.59
C PRO A 222 12.79 -10.19 1.78
N GLY A 223 13.24 -11.03 2.73
CA GLY A 223 14.07 -10.59 3.85
C GLY A 223 13.51 -10.85 5.25
N ILE A 224 12.41 -11.61 5.38
CA ILE A 224 12.02 -12.16 6.68
C ILE A 224 13.06 -13.22 7.09
N SER A 225 13.67 -13.04 8.26
CA SER A 225 14.65 -13.97 8.83
C SER A 225 14.17 -14.42 10.20
N GLY A 226 13.62 -15.63 10.28
CA GLY A 226 12.88 -16.10 11.46
C GLY A 226 11.75 -15.13 11.79
N ARG A 227 11.80 -14.54 13.00
CA ARG A 227 10.84 -13.53 13.47
C ARG A 227 11.26 -12.07 13.23
N ARG A 228 12.28 -11.82 12.41
CA ARG A 228 12.79 -10.46 12.15
C ARG A 228 12.47 -9.96 10.75
N SER A 229 12.01 -8.72 10.66
CA SER A 229 11.84 -7.98 9.41
C SER A 229 11.77 -6.48 9.69
N ARG A 230 12.13 -5.65 8.69
CA ARG A 230 12.07 -4.18 8.81
C ARG A 230 10.67 -3.66 9.14
N GLY A 231 9.63 -4.33 8.66
CA GLY A 231 8.23 -3.94 8.89
C GLY A 231 7.65 -4.37 10.24
N TYR A 232 8.37 -5.17 11.03
CA TYR A 232 7.88 -5.72 12.30
C TYR A 232 8.13 -4.82 13.50
N GLY A 233 7.43 -5.13 14.59
CA GLY A 233 7.52 -4.45 15.88
C GLY A 233 6.15 -4.02 16.36
N ARG A 234 5.92 -4.08 17.68
CA ARG A 234 4.60 -3.88 18.29
C ARG A 234 3.50 -4.78 17.67
N ASN A 235 3.90 -5.94 17.15
CA ASN A 235 2.99 -7.01 16.79
C ASN A 235 2.47 -7.65 18.09
N ARG A 236 1.19 -8.02 18.11
CA ARG A 236 0.54 -8.65 19.26
C ARG A 236 -0.42 -9.71 18.80
N ASN A 237 -0.35 -10.85 19.46
CA ASN A 237 -1.24 -11.99 19.33
C ASN A 237 -2.09 -12.10 20.59
N ARG A 238 -3.40 -12.33 20.44
CA ARG A 238 -4.34 -12.58 21.54
C ARG A 238 -5.19 -13.80 21.30
N ALA A 239 -5.39 -14.61 22.32
CA ALA A 239 -6.37 -15.69 22.28
C ALA A 239 -7.78 -15.13 22.30
N VAL A 240 -8.64 -15.68 21.43
CA VAL A 240 -10.07 -15.37 21.37
C VAL A 240 -10.83 -16.68 21.33
N ARG A 241 -11.83 -16.82 22.20
CA ARG A 241 -12.67 -18.02 22.29
C ARG A 241 -14.13 -17.67 22.08
N SER A 242 -14.86 -18.58 21.48
CA SER A 242 -16.31 -18.51 21.29
C SER A 242 -16.87 -19.93 21.23
N ASN A 243 -18.19 -20.08 21.31
CA ASN A 243 -18.82 -21.38 21.17
C ASN A 243 -18.44 -22.02 19.83
N GLY A 244 -17.86 -23.23 19.87
CA GLY A 244 -17.48 -24.01 18.70
C GLY A 244 -16.16 -23.64 18.01
N TRP A 245 -15.42 -22.61 18.45
CA TRP A 245 -14.11 -22.28 17.88
C TRP A 245 -13.20 -21.48 18.83
N ALA A 246 -11.90 -21.59 18.60
CA ALA A 246 -10.89 -20.77 19.26
C ALA A 246 -9.87 -20.24 18.23
N ALA A 247 -9.33 -19.05 18.46
CA ALA A 247 -8.48 -18.36 17.51
C ALA A 247 -7.36 -17.55 18.18
N ILE A 248 -6.33 -17.26 17.40
CA ILE A 248 -5.33 -16.23 17.65
C ILE A 248 -5.68 -15.04 16.77
N SER A 249 -6.06 -13.93 17.38
CA SER A 249 -6.18 -12.62 16.73
C SER A 249 -4.79 -12.01 16.63
N MET A 250 -4.37 -11.64 15.44
CA MET A 250 -3.07 -11.02 15.17
C MET A 250 -3.25 -9.58 14.73
N GLU A 251 -2.55 -8.67 15.39
CA GLU A 251 -2.57 -7.24 15.11
C GLU A 251 -1.16 -6.63 15.23
N LYS A 252 -1.06 -5.37 14.81
CA LYS A 252 0.15 -4.55 14.97
C LYS A 252 -0.24 -3.10 15.26
N ALA A 253 0.37 -2.51 16.28
CA ALA A 253 0.36 -1.06 16.43
C ALA A 253 1.33 -0.45 15.41
N PHE A 254 0.85 0.49 14.60
CA PHE A 254 1.67 1.21 13.64
C PHE A 254 2.12 2.53 14.27
N GLU A 255 3.14 2.47 15.13
CA GLU A 255 3.79 3.68 15.63
C GLU A 255 5.33 3.53 15.51
N PRO A 256 6.03 4.53 14.95
CA PRO A 256 5.46 5.74 14.35
C PRO A 256 4.67 5.43 13.06
N VAL A 257 3.58 6.16 12.81
CA VAL A 257 2.83 6.05 11.55
C VAL A 257 3.64 6.70 10.45
N GLU A 258 3.93 5.96 9.38
CA GLU A 258 4.62 6.50 8.20
C GLU A 258 3.80 7.59 7.49
N THR A 259 4.49 8.55 6.85
CA THR A 259 3.87 9.55 5.98
C THR A 259 2.98 8.88 4.93
N GLY A 260 1.74 9.34 4.80
CA GLY A 260 0.80 8.75 3.86
C GLY A 260 -0.64 9.26 3.96
N PRO A 261 -1.51 8.73 3.09
CA PRO A 261 -2.92 9.10 3.09
C PRO A 261 -3.63 8.60 4.35
N VAL A 262 -4.66 9.34 4.74
CA VAL A 262 -5.52 9.04 5.88
C VAL A 262 -6.95 8.92 5.38
N LYS A 263 -7.69 7.94 5.90
CA LYS A 263 -9.08 7.69 5.50
C LYS A 263 -9.97 7.60 6.73
N ILE A 264 -11.27 7.74 6.49
CA ILE A 264 -12.30 7.47 7.49
C ILE A 264 -12.86 6.09 7.22
N ARG A 265 -12.98 5.27 8.25
CA ARG A 265 -13.67 3.98 8.18
C ARG A 265 -14.88 3.98 9.08
N ALA A 266 -16.00 3.51 8.56
CA ALA A 266 -17.19 3.22 9.36
C ALA A 266 -16.93 1.99 10.26
N GLY A 267 -17.80 1.78 11.26
CA GLY A 267 -17.75 0.59 12.11
C GLY A 267 -17.90 -0.73 11.32
N SER A 268 -18.50 -0.68 10.12
CA SER A 268 -18.58 -1.81 9.18
C SER A 268 -17.27 -2.10 8.44
N GLY A 269 -16.28 -1.21 8.48
CA GLY A 269 -15.00 -1.32 7.78
C GLY A 269 -14.90 -0.52 6.48
N GLU A 270 -16.03 -0.09 5.91
CA GLU A 270 -16.10 0.67 4.66
C GLU A 270 -15.40 2.03 4.75
N ILE A 271 -14.70 2.41 3.68
CA ILE A 271 -14.15 3.77 3.55
C ILE A 271 -15.31 4.74 3.38
N VAL A 272 -15.42 5.70 4.29
CA VAL A 272 -16.39 6.79 4.19
C VAL A 272 -15.82 7.86 3.25
N PRO A 273 -16.54 8.23 2.18
CA PRO A 273 -16.12 9.31 1.29
C PRO A 273 -15.92 10.62 2.08
N ALA A 274 -14.75 11.23 1.90
CA ALA A 274 -14.38 12.48 2.54
C ALA A 274 -13.38 13.24 1.66
N PRO A 275 -13.24 14.57 1.83
CA PRO A 275 -12.11 15.32 1.31
C PRO A 275 -10.77 14.65 1.66
N GLU A 276 -9.75 14.89 0.84
CA GLU A 276 -8.45 14.26 1.01
C GLU A 276 -7.86 14.59 2.40
N MET A 277 -7.26 13.58 3.04
CA MET A 277 -6.54 13.76 4.29
C MET A 277 -5.16 13.16 4.16
N PHE A 278 -4.14 13.89 4.59
CA PHE A 278 -2.76 13.47 4.45
C PHE A 278 -1.95 13.72 5.71
N TRP A 279 -1.23 12.69 6.15
CA TRP A 279 -0.34 12.72 7.31
C TRP A 279 1.11 12.79 6.85
N PHE A 280 1.85 13.79 7.33
CA PHE A 280 3.31 13.80 7.27
C PHE A 280 3.87 13.44 8.64
N ALA A 281 4.63 12.36 8.72
CA ALA A 281 5.31 11.94 9.96
C ALA A 281 6.45 12.90 10.33
N SER A 282 7.07 13.52 9.31
CA SER A 282 8.06 14.58 9.44
C SER A 282 8.03 15.46 8.19
N LEU A 283 8.21 16.77 8.37
CA LEU A 283 8.41 17.74 7.28
C LEU A 283 9.68 18.54 7.52
N SER A 284 10.76 18.09 6.89
CA SER A 284 12.06 18.74 7.00
C SER A 284 12.22 19.94 6.07
N SER A 285 11.62 19.91 4.87
CA SER A 285 11.78 20.95 3.83
C SER A 285 10.57 21.00 2.91
N LEU A 286 10.32 22.14 2.26
CA LEU A 286 9.23 22.28 1.30
C LEU A 286 9.66 21.77 -0.09
N SER A 287 9.75 20.45 -0.23
CA SER A 287 10.05 19.79 -1.51
C SER A 287 8.87 19.87 -2.48
N MET A 288 9.13 19.66 -3.78
CA MET A 288 8.08 19.55 -4.80
C MET A 288 7.04 18.47 -4.45
N ALA A 289 7.47 17.30 -4.00
CA ALA A 289 6.56 16.20 -3.66
C ALA A 289 5.64 16.56 -2.48
N SER A 290 6.19 17.15 -1.41
CA SER A 290 5.37 17.63 -0.29
C SER A 290 4.43 18.76 -0.72
N ALA A 291 4.90 19.67 -1.58
CA ALA A 291 4.10 20.79 -2.06
C ALA A 291 2.94 20.35 -2.98
N GLU A 292 3.16 19.40 -3.88
CA GLU A 292 2.11 18.79 -4.70
C GLU A 292 1.03 18.15 -3.83
N ILE A 293 1.41 17.41 -2.79
CA ILE A 293 0.47 16.80 -1.84
C ILE A 293 -0.30 17.85 -1.05
N LEU A 294 0.39 18.87 -0.54
CA LEU A 294 -0.22 20.01 0.16
C LEU A 294 -1.27 20.69 -0.75
N MET A 295 -0.90 21.00 -1.98
CA MET A 295 -1.77 21.71 -2.92
C MET A 295 -2.91 20.84 -3.45
N ARG A 296 -2.68 19.54 -3.69
CA ARG A 296 -3.75 18.60 -4.07
C ARG A 296 -4.78 18.48 -2.95
N THR A 297 -4.31 18.27 -1.72
CA THR A 297 -5.17 18.17 -0.54
C THR A 297 -5.95 19.47 -0.31
N ALA A 298 -5.27 20.62 -0.44
CA ALA A 298 -5.88 21.94 -0.35
C ALA A 298 -6.99 22.14 -1.38
N LYS A 299 -6.73 21.82 -2.66
CA LYS A 299 -7.70 21.93 -3.77
C LYS A 299 -8.91 21.02 -3.58
N ALA A 300 -8.75 19.90 -2.85
CA ALA A 300 -9.85 19.02 -2.47
C ALA A 300 -10.66 19.51 -1.24
N GLY A 301 -10.30 20.65 -0.63
CA GLY A 301 -10.88 21.11 0.63
C GLY A 301 -10.51 20.20 1.82
N GLY A 302 -9.37 19.53 1.71
CA GLY A 302 -8.89 18.50 2.61
C GLY A 302 -8.17 19.00 3.86
N VAL A 303 -7.63 18.06 4.64
CA VAL A 303 -6.86 18.33 5.86
C VAL A 303 -5.48 17.73 5.75
N VAL A 304 -4.45 18.53 6.02
CA VAL A 304 -3.08 18.04 6.23
C VAL A 304 -2.73 18.13 7.70
N VAL A 305 -2.21 17.05 8.27
CA VAL A 305 -1.57 17.08 9.59
C VAL A 305 -0.09 16.72 9.40
N ALA A 306 0.80 17.60 9.81
CA ALA A 306 2.24 17.41 9.72
C ALA A 306 2.87 17.40 11.11
N ALA A 307 3.48 16.29 11.48
CA ALA A 307 4.33 16.17 12.65
C ALA A 307 5.79 16.52 12.32
N ASP A 308 6.59 16.74 13.36
CA ASP A 308 8.02 17.00 13.27
C ASP A 308 8.37 18.04 12.19
N VAL A 309 7.65 19.17 12.18
CA VAL A 309 7.95 20.26 11.25
C VAL A 309 9.23 20.96 11.68
N GLN A 310 10.28 20.85 10.85
CA GLN A 310 11.63 21.34 11.17
C GLN A 310 11.82 22.83 10.82
N PRO A 311 12.84 23.51 11.39
CA PRO A 311 13.12 24.91 11.09
C PRO A 311 13.42 25.18 9.61
N SER A 312 14.02 24.23 8.89
CA SER A 312 14.31 24.36 7.46
C SER A 312 13.03 24.48 6.61
N PHE A 313 11.99 23.69 6.89
CA PHE A 313 10.71 23.82 6.21
C PHE A 313 10.08 25.21 6.44
N MET A 314 10.15 25.71 7.67
CA MET A 314 9.67 27.05 7.98
C MET A 314 10.48 28.10 7.24
N SER A 315 11.81 27.97 7.21
CA SER A 315 12.70 28.87 6.48
C SER A 315 12.41 28.89 4.98
N ASP A 316 12.16 27.73 4.36
CA ASP A 316 11.75 27.61 2.96
C ASP A 316 10.45 28.40 2.70
N ILE A 317 9.45 28.23 3.56
CA ILE A 317 8.18 28.97 3.47
C ILE A 317 8.40 30.47 3.61
N ALA A 318 9.20 30.92 4.59
CA ALA A 318 9.46 32.35 4.77
C ALA A 318 10.17 32.96 3.54
N ALA A 319 11.18 32.28 3.01
CA ALA A 319 11.92 32.72 1.83
C ALA A 319 11.01 32.87 0.60
N LEU A 320 10.06 31.94 0.42
CA LEU A 320 9.17 31.90 -0.75
C LEU A 320 7.90 32.74 -0.59
N ARG A 321 7.56 33.16 0.64
CA ARG A 321 6.43 34.07 0.91
C ARG A 321 6.79 35.54 0.72
N GLY A 322 8.05 35.90 0.87
CA GLY A 322 8.52 37.26 0.66
C GLY A 322 8.37 37.67 -0.80
N GLY A 323 7.57 38.71 -1.06
CA GLY A 323 7.81 39.60 -2.21
C GLY A 323 7.29 39.19 -3.58
N ALA A 324 6.13 38.56 -3.77
CA ALA A 324 5.61 38.35 -5.14
C ALA A 324 5.49 39.66 -5.97
N GLU A 325 5.26 40.81 -5.35
CA GLU A 325 5.27 42.13 -6.01
C GLU A 325 6.67 42.78 -6.08
N GLU A 326 7.51 42.63 -5.05
CA GLU A 326 8.91 43.12 -5.10
C GLU A 326 9.74 42.33 -6.12
N LEU A 327 9.55 41.00 -6.19
CA LEU A 327 10.25 40.09 -7.09
C LEU A 327 9.84 40.32 -8.55
N LYS A 328 8.57 40.64 -8.85
CA LYS A 328 8.12 41.00 -10.21
C LYS A 328 8.90 42.17 -10.82
N THR A 329 9.44 43.08 -10.00
CA THR A 329 10.32 44.16 -10.50
C THR A 329 11.77 43.70 -10.70
N LYS A 330 12.17 42.62 -10.03
CA LYS A 330 13.54 42.07 -10.00
C LYS A 330 13.77 40.96 -11.01
N TYR A 331 12.73 40.42 -11.66
CA TYR A 331 12.88 39.47 -12.77
C TYR A 331 11.94 39.76 -13.94
N THR A 332 12.20 39.13 -15.07
CA THR A 332 11.38 39.20 -16.28
C THR A 332 11.37 37.83 -16.93
N VAL A 333 10.19 37.36 -17.35
CA VAL A 333 10.06 36.12 -18.13
C VAL A 333 10.51 36.41 -19.55
N TYR A 334 11.54 35.69 -20.01
CA TYR A 334 12.02 35.77 -21.38
C TYR A 334 11.23 34.83 -22.29
N GLU A 335 10.99 33.60 -21.83
CA GLU A 335 10.22 32.58 -22.54
C GLU A 335 9.55 31.64 -21.52
N ASP A 336 8.27 31.36 -21.71
CA ASP A 336 7.48 30.42 -20.90
C ASP A 336 6.88 29.28 -21.73
N PHE A 337 7.09 29.27 -23.04
CA PHE A 337 6.59 28.24 -23.96
C PHE A 337 5.07 28.01 -23.92
N GLU A 338 4.29 28.97 -23.41
CA GLU A 338 2.82 28.86 -23.34
C GLU A 338 2.14 29.21 -24.68
N ARG A 339 2.92 29.65 -25.67
CA ARG A 339 2.45 29.95 -27.02
C ARG A 339 2.28 28.67 -27.82
N GLY A 340 1.34 28.66 -28.77
CA GLY A 340 1.11 27.50 -29.65
C GLY A 340 2.19 27.28 -30.72
N ASN A 341 3.34 27.95 -30.64
CA ASN A 341 4.45 27.88 -31.59
C ASN A 341 5.76 28.35 -30.91
N TYR A 342 6.88 28.25 -31.63
CA TYR A 342 8.20 28.71 -31.18
C TYR A 342 8.59 30.08 -31.79
N ASP A 343 7.64 31.02 -31.88
CA ASP A 343 7.91 32.34 -32.47
C ASP A 343 9.08 33.05 -31.77
N GLY A 344 10.06 33.51 -32.55
CA GLY A 344 11.29 34.11 -32.03
C GLY A 344 12.42 33.12 -31.78
N TRP A 345 12.23 31.84 -32.12
CA TRP A 345 13.27 30.82 -32.13
C TRP A 345 13.52 30.28 -33.54
N THR A 346 14.77 29.96 -33.84
CA THR A 346 15.20 29.30 -35.08
C THR A 346 15.53 27.85 -34.77
N ILE A 347 14.80 26.92 -35.38
CA ILE A 347 14.96 25.48 -35.16
C ILE A 347 15.66 24.85 -36.37
N THR A 348 16.62 23.96 -36.10
CA THR A 348 17.23 23.07 -37.08
C THR A 348 17.07 21.63 -36.63
N GLY A 349 16.80 20.70 -37.55
CA GLY A 349 16.56 19.30 -37.23
C GLY A 349 15.10 19.03 -36.83
N GLU A 350 14.84 17.82 -36.36
CA GLU A 350 13.47 17.30 -36.15
C GLU A 350 13.11 17.14 -34.66
N GLY A 351 14.09 17.27 -33.75
CA GLY A 351 13.91 16.99 -32.31
C GLY A 351 12.94 17.90 -31.54
N PHE A 352 12.59 19.09 -32.03
CA PHE A 352 11.81 20.07 -31.25
C PHE A 352 10.32 20.12 -31.59
N GLY A 353 9.89 19.41 -32.64
CA GLY A 353 8.53 19.50 -33.17
C GLY A 353 8.16 20.89 -33.71
N LYS A 354 6.86 21.15 -33.90
CA LYS A 354 6.34 22.43 -34.45
C LYS A 354 5.80 23.40 -33.40
N GLN A 355 5.55 22.92 -32.18
CA GLN A 355 4.99 23.67 -31.07
C GLN A 355 5.49 23.06 -29.75
N PRO A 356 5.44 23.82 -28.64
CA PRO A 356 5.73 23.29 -27.30
C PRO A 356 4.91 22.04 -26.97
N SER A 357 5.55 21.08 -26.29
CA SER A 357 4.88 19.89 -25.78
C SER A 357 3.96 20.25 -24.61
N THR A 358 2.98 19.39 -24.32
CA THR A 358 2.05 19.57 -23.19
C THR A 358 2.35 18.67 -21.99
N GLY A 359 3.53 18.02 -22.00
CA GLY A 359 4.01 17.19 -20.91
C GLY A 359 4.66 15.90 -21.39
N THR A 360 4.17 14.77 -20.89
CA THR A 360 4.75 13.44 -21.12
C THR A 360 4.34 12.84 -22.47
N HIS A 361 5.30 12.42 -23.28
CA HIS A 361 5.04 11.67 -24.52
C HIS A 361 4.87 10.15 -24.28
N PRO A 362 4.25 9.41 -25.21
CA PRO A 362 4.13 7.95 -25.11
C PRO A 362 5.49 7.27 -24.91
N ASN A 363 5.55 6.27 -24.01
CA ASN A 363 6.76 5.53 -23.65
C ASN A 363 7.87 6.35 -22.96
N GLN A 364 7.61 7.62 -22.63
CA GLN A 364 8.48 8.44 -21.79
C GLN A 364 8.15 8.18 -20.30
N GLN A 365 9.14 8.36 -19.41
CA GLN A 365 8.85 8.46 -17.99
C GLN A 365 8.03 9.74 -17.70
N ARG A 366 7.36 9.82 -16.54
CA ARG A 366 6.51 10.97 -16.22
C ARG A 366 7.31 12.27 -16.15
N VAL A 367 7.06 13.17 -17.10
CA VAL A 367 7.57 14.54 -17.11
C VAL A 367 6.83 15.38 -16.09
N SER A 368 7.56 16.12 -15.27
CA SER A 368 7.02 16.98 -14.21
C SER A 368 7.98 18.12 -13.90
N GLY A 369 7.54 19.12 -13.12
CA GLY A 369 8.39 20.25 -12.72
C GLY A 369 8.41 21.44 -13.67
N PHE A 370 7.82 21.33 -14.87
CA PHE A 370 7.55 22.47 -15.75
C PHE A 370 6.33 23.27 -15.26
N LEU A 371 6.24 24.53 -15.68
CA LEU A 371 5.17 25.47 -15.37
C LEU A 371 4.19 25.59 -16.54
N GLY A 372 2.96 25.97 -16.23
CA GLY A 372 1.94 26.17 -17.25
C GLY A 372 1.55 24.88 -17.99
N ARG A 373 1.39 24.98 -19.30
CA ARG A 373 0.92 23.93 -20.21
C ARG A 373 1.93 23.60 -21.30
N GLY A 374 2.99 24.38 -21.46
CA GLY A 374 3.98 24.23 -22.52
C GLY A 374 5.38 23.95 -21.98
N LEU A 375 6.17 23.18 -22.73
CA LEU A 375 7.61 23.07 -22.53
C LEU A 375 8.31 22.65 -23.83
N VAL A 376 9.62 22.87 -23.90
CA VAL A 376 10.47 22.14 -24.85
C VAL A 376 10.68 20.73 -24.30
N ASN A 377 10.36 19.72 -25.10
CA ASN A 377 10.63 18.31 -24.83
C ASN A 377 11.06 17.66 -26.13
N THR A 378 12.32 17.24 -26.22
CA THR A 378 12.86 16.66 -27.45
C THR A 378 12.69 15.15 -27.58
N TYR A 379 12.04 14.49 -26.60
CA TYR A 379 11.64 13.09 -26.71
C TYR A 379 10.39 12.95 -27.61
N LEU A 380 10.58 13.04 -28.93
CA LEU A 380 9.45 13.17 -29.86
C LEU A 380 9.74 12.47 -31.19
N PRO A 381 9.19 11.25 -31.45
CA PRO A 381 8.37 10.43 -30.55
C PRO A 381 9.18 9.62 -29.53
N ASN A 382 10.51 9.68 -29.60
CA ASN A 382 11.49 8.97 -28.80
C ASN A 382 12.81 9.78 -28.77
N ASP A 383 13.89 9.21 -28.25
CA ASP A 383 15.23 9.85 -28.22
C ASP A 383 15.89 10.00 -29.61
N GLU A 384 15.37 9.41 -30.69
CA GLU A 384 16.09 9.35 -31.97
C GLU A 384 16.30 10.73 -32.64
N PRO A 385 15.31 11.64 -32.70
CA PRO A 385 15.42 12.87 -33.46
C PRO A 385 16.28 13.94 -32.78
N GLN A 386 17.19 14.53 -33.55
CA GLN A 386 18.15 15.54 -33.08
C GLN A 386 17.79 16.93 -33.59
N GLY A 387 18.34 17.96 -32.95
CA GLY A 387 18.21 19.33 -33.44
C GLY A 387 18.89 20.38 -32.58
N THR A 388 18.78 21.63 -33.02
CA THR A 388 19.13 22.80 -32.22
C THR A 388 18.05 23.85 -32.35
N MET A 389 17.82 24.59 -31.26
CA MET A 389 16.85 25.68 -31.20
C MET A 389 17.54 26.91 -30.62
N GLN A 390 17.60 27.99 -31.40
CA GLN A 390 18.29 29.23 -31.03
C GLN A 390 17.31 30.39 -30.87
N SER A 391 17.41 31.15 -29.79
CA SER A 391 16.56 32.31 -29.55
C SER A 391 16.94 33.46 -30.48
N ARG A 392 16.05 34.44 -30.61
CA ARG A 392 16.44 35.78 -31.09
C ARG A 392 17.58 36.35 -30.23
N PRO A 393 18.48 37.19 -30.79
CA PRO A 393 19.47 37.90 -30.00
C PRO A 393 18.83 38.82 -28.96
N PHE A 394 19.44 38.92 -27.78
CA PHE A 394 19.02 39.83 -26.71
C PHE A 394 20.23 40.44 -26.01
N ARG A 395 20.02 41.57 -25.34
CA ARG A 395 21.05 42.23 -24.52
C ARG A 395 20.98 41.74 -23.08
N ILE A 396 22.11 41.39 -22.48
CA ILE A 396 22.16 40.97 -21.07
C ILE A 396 22.07 42.20 -20.18
N GLU A 397 20.92 42.43 -19.56
CA GLU A 397 20.68 43.61 -18.72
C GLU A 397 20.66 43.31 -17.22
N ARG A 398 20.31 42.07 -16.85
CA ARG A 398 20.19 41.58 -15.48
C ARG A 398 21.33 40.62 -15.12
N ARG A 399 21.53 40.42 -13.82
CA ARG A 399 22.65 39.64 -13.28
C ARG A 399 22.57 38.14 -13.58
N TYR A 400 21.38 37.57 -13.57
CA TYR A 400 21.16 36.13 -13.69
C TYR A 400 20.25 35.78 -14.85
N ILE A 401 20.49 34.62 -15.43
CA ILE A 401 19.56 33.91 -16.31
C ILE A 401 19.20 32.60 -15.62
N GLY A 402 17.92 32.34 -15.39
CA GLY A 402 17.41 31.10 -14.80
C GLY A 402 16.46 30.38 -15.75
N PHE A 403 16.36 29.07 -15.58
CA PHE A 403 15.46 28.20 -16.36
C PHE A 403 15.20 26.89 -15.63
N LEU A 404 14.18 26.16 -16.06
CA LEU A 404 13.91 24.78 -15.66
C LEU A 404 14.51 23.83 -16.68
N VAL A 405 15.24 22.81 -16.24
CA VAL A 405 15.90 21.84 -17.13
C VAL A 405 15.78 20.41 -16.62
N GLY A 406 15.49 19.47 -17.52
CA GLY A 406 15.47 18.02 -17.30
C GLY A 406 16.04 17.28 -18.52
N GLY A 407 15.93 15.96 -18.55
CA GLY A 407 16.48 15.10 -19.60
C GLY A 407 17.91 14.63 -19.33
N GLY A 408 18.66 14.34 -20.39
CA GLY A 408 19.99 13.74 -20.33
C GLY A 408 21.10 14.63 -19.80
N ALA A 409 22.14 13.99 -19.28
CA ALA A 409 23.33 14.61 -18.72
C ALA A 409 24.51 14.66 -19.72
N HIS A 410 24.25 14.96 -20.99
CA HIS A 410 25.29 14.96 -22.05
C HIS A 410 25.80 16.38 -22.32
N ARG A 411 26.94 16.71 -21.73
CA ARG A 411 27.55 18.04 -21.86
C ARG A 411 27.79 18.42 -23.32
N ASN A 412 27.35 19.60 -23.73
CA ASN A 412 27.43 20.14 -25.11
C ASN A 412 26.63 19.38 -26.18
N GLU A 413 25.94 18.30 -25.82
CA GLU A 413 25.21 17.44 -26.76
C GLU A 413 23.71 17.39 -26.45
N THR A 414 23.31 17.33 -25.18
CA THR A 414 21.93 17.53 -24.71
C THR A 414 21.91 18.60 -23.62
N CYS A 415 21.83 19.86 -24.04
CA CYS A 415 22.07 20.98 -23.14
C CYS A 415 21.37 22.27 -23.56
N ILE A 416 21.19 23.17 -22.60
CA ILE A 416 20.91 24.57 -22.85
C ILE A 416 22.19 25.38 -22.66
N ASN A 417 22.47 26.27 -23.60
CA ASN A 417 23.70 27.06 -23.71
C ASN A 417 23.38 28.56 -23.73
N LEU A 418 24.29 29.35 -23.17
CA LEU A 418 24.37 30.80 -23.42
C LEU A 418 25.52 31.07 -24.38
N ARG A 419 25.24 31.79 -25.46
CA ARG A 419 26.23 32.22 -26.44
C ARG A 419 26.42 33.72 -26.42
N VAL A 420 27.66 34.18 -26.31
CA VAL A 420 28.05 35.60 -26.38
C VAL A 420 29.17 35.72 -27.42
N ALA A 421 29.06 36.69 -28.35
CA ALA A 421 30.00 36.87 -29.46
C ALA A 421 30.30 35.56 -30.24
N GLY A 422 29.25 34.74 -30.46
CA GLY A 422 29.36 33.47 -31.19
C GLY A 422 30.02 32.31 -30.44
N LYS A 423 30.38 32.47 -29.16
CA LYS A 423 30.98 31.42 -28.31
C LYS A 423 30.03 30.99 -27.21
N VAL A 424 29.99 29.69 -26.90
CA VAL A 424 29.28 29.16 -25.73
C VAL A 424 30.05 29.57 -24.46
N VAL A 425 29.43 30.37 -23.61
CA VAL A 425 30.02 30.90 -22.36
C VAL A 425 29.43 30.27 -21.10
N ARG A 426 28.26 29.63 -21.21
CA ARG A 426 27.61 28.80 -20.19
C ARG A 426 26.89 27.62 -20.84
N SER A 427 26.78 26.50 -20.13
CA SER A 427 26.07 25.30 -20.56
C SER A 427 25.54 24.55 -19.35
N THR A 428 24.31 24.06 -19.43
CA THR A 428 23.66 23.23 -18.41
C THR A 428 22.95 22.05 -19.08
N THR A 429 23.05 20.87 -18.46
CA THR A 429 22.38 19.63 -18.90
C THR A 429 21.28 19.25 -17.90
N GLY A 430 20.47 18.26 -18.28
CA GLY A 430 19.69 17.49 -17.31
C GLY A 430 20.56 16.57 -16.46
N LYS A 431 19.91 15.69 -15.69
CA LYS A 431 20.54 14.76 -14.73
C LYS A 431 20.12 13.31 -14.98
N ASN A 432 19.77 12.97 -16.22
CA ASN A 432 19.11 11.72 -16.59
C ASN A 432 17.79 11.53 -15.82
N ARG A 433 16.95 12.58 -15.83
CA ARG A 433 15.64 12.62 -15.15
C ARG A 433 14.65 13.46 -15.95
N GLU A 434 13.41 12.99 -16.04
CA GLU A 434 12.33 13.75 -16.71
C GLU A 434 11.83 14.96 -15.93
N GLN A 435 12.06 14.96 -14.60
CA GLN A 435 11.69 16.08 -13.76
C GLN A 435 12.58 17.28 -14.08
N LEU A 436 11.97 18.40 -14.47
CA LEU A 436 12.69 19.65 -14.65
C LEU A 436 13.01 20.25 -13.29
N GLU A 437 14.28 20.63 -13.08
CA GLU A 437 14.76 21.28 -11.87
C GLU A 437 15.24 22.70 -12.20
N PRO A 438 15.12 23.67 -11.27
CA PRO A 438 15.69 25.00 -11.44
C PRO A 438 17.21 24.95 -11.62
N ALA A 439 17.70 25.70 -12.61
CA ALA A 439 19.10 25.98 -12.83
C ALA A 439 19.30 27.46 -13.16
N SER A 440 20.49 27.98 -12.92
CA SER A 440 20.81 29.38 -13.20
C SER A 440 22.27 29.61 -13.57
N TRP A 441 22.50 30.74 -14.22
CA TRP A 441 23.82 31.30 -14.49
C TRP A 441 23.90 32.72 -13.93
N ASP A 442 24.95 33.02 -13.15
CA ASP A 442 25.42 34.40 -12.98
C ASP A 442 26.13 34.82 -14.27
N VAL A 443 25.62 35.89 -14.88
CA VAL A 443 26.08 36.46 -16.16
C VAL A 443 26.48 37.93 -16.00
N SER A 444 26.75 38.36 -14.76
CA SER A 444 27.13 39.74 -14.46
C SER A 444 28.33 40.23 -15.27
N GLU A 445 29.29 39.35 -15.60
CA GLU A 445 30.45 39.73 -16.41
C GLU A 445 30.12 40.03 -17.89
N PHE A 446 28.96 39.56 -18.38
CA PHE A 446 28.51 39.77 -19.76
C PHE A 446 27.50 40.91 -19.88
N ARG A 447 27.25 41.65 -18.80
CA ARG A 447 26.26 42.72 -18.78
C ARG A 447 26.53 43.76 -19.87
N GLY A 448 25.48 44.10 -20.61
CA GLY A 448 25.52 45.03 -21.73
C GLY A 448 25.94 44.41 -23.07
N GLN A 449 26.38 43.15 -23.11
CA GLN A 449 26.71 42.43 -24.35
C GLN A 449 25.47 41.77 -24.97
N GLU A 450 25.54 41.48 -26.27
CA GLU A 450 24.52 40.72 -27.00
C GLU A 450 24.75 39.21 -26.85
N ALA A 451 23.67 38.46 -26.66
CA ALA A 451 23.69 37.02 -26.43
C ALA A 451 22.52 36.30 -27.11
N ILE A 452 22.66 34.97 -27.23
CA ILE A 452 21.63 34.04 -27.72
C ILE A 452 21.56 32.85 -26.75
N ILE A 453 20.34 32.35 -26.50
CA ILE A 453 20.15 31.05 -25.83
C ILE A 453 20.02 29.98 -26.91
N GLU A 454 20.75 28.87 -26.75
CA GLU A 454 20.75 27.75 -27.66
C GLU A 454 20.41 26.47 -26.90
N ILE A 455 19.35 25.76 -27.30
CA ILE A 455 18.98 24.45 -26.78
C ILE A 455 19.43 23.41 -27.82
N VAL A 456 20.15 22.39 -27.36
CA VAL A 456 20.84 21.41 -28.21
C VAL A 456 20.39 20.03 -27.83
N ASP A 457 20.06 19.23 -28.85
CA ASP A 457 19.91 17.79 -28.76
C ASP A 457 20.65 17.11 -29.93
N LYS A 458 21.65 16.30 -29.62
CA LYS A 458 22.55 15.64 -30.59
C LYS A 458 22.74 14.15 -30.30
N ARG A 459 21.90 13.57 -29.45
CA ARG A 459 22.03 12.17 -29.02
C ARG A 459 20.80 11.39 -29.47
N SER A 460 20.98 10.08 -29.63
CA SER A 460 19.89 9.16 -30.02
C SER A 460 19.86 7.89 -29.18
N ASP A 461 20.76 7.79 -28.20
CA ASP A 461 20.79 6.73 -27.19
C ASP A 461 19.95 7.12 -25.97
N GLY A 462 19.80 6.22 -24.99
CA GLY A 462 18.92 6.47 -23.86
C GLY A 462 19.29 7.74 -23.09
N TRP A 463 18.28 8.57 -22.78
CA TRP A 463 18.44 9.95 -22.28
C TRP A 463 18.99 10.95 -23.31
N GLY A 464 18.95 10.61 -24.59
CA GLY A 464 19.25 11.50 -25.71
C GLY A 464 18.13 12.51 -25.98
N HIS A 465 17.67 13.20 -24.94
CA HIS A 465 16.70 14.29 -25.03
C HIS A 465 16.94 15.34 -23.95
N ILE A 466 16.35 16.51 -24.12
CA ILE A 466 16.34 17.60 -23.14
C ILE A 466 14.93 18.16 -22.96
N ASN A 467 14.59 18.45 -21.71
CA ASN A 467 13.39 19.19 -21.34
C ASN A 467 13.80 20.59 -20.85
N VAL A 468 13.21 21.65 -21.39
CA VAL A 468 13.48 23.02 -20.96
C VAL A 468 12.19 23.80 -20.83
N ASP A 469 12.07 24.57 -19.76
CA ASP A 469 10.93 25.45 -19.54
C ASP A 469 11.32 26.73 -18.76
N GLN A 470 10.45 27.73 -18.80
CA GLN A 470 10.46 28.94 -17.96
C GLN A 470 11.82 29.64 -17.87
N ILE A 471 12.25 30.27 -18.96
CA ILE A 471 13.47 31.08 -19.00
C ILE A 471 13.18 32.47 -18.42
N VAL A 472 13.94 32.88 -17.41
CA VAL A 472 13.79 34.16 -16.72
C VAL A 472 15.13 34.91 -16.63
N PHE A 473 15.08 36.24 -16.72
CA PHE A 473 16.19 37.13 -16.43
C PHE A 473 15.95 37.78 -15.07
N SER A 474 16.93 37.78 -14.17
CA SER A 474 16.73 38.17 -12.77
C SER A 474 17.92 38.95 -12.20
N ASP A 475 17.68 39.89 -11.29
CA ASP A 475 18.72 40.58 -10.52
C ASP A 475 19.08 39.86 -9.21
N ILE A 476 18.32 38.82 -8.87
CA ILE A 476 18.48 37.95 -7.70
C ILE A 476 18.59 36.48 -8.13
N PRO A 477 19.08 35.57 -7.27
CA PRO A 477 19.15 34.13 -7.59
C PRO A 477 17.82 33.58 -8.13
N PRO A 478 17.77 33.05 -9.37
CA PRO A 478 16.52 32.68 -10.02
C PRO A 478 15.78 31.49 -9.38
N GLU A 479 16.43 30.67 -8.57
CA GLU A 479 15.83 29.47 -7.98
C GLU A 479 14.59 29.82 -7.14
N ALA A 480 14.65 30.91 -6.37
CA ALA A 480 13.53 31.40 -5.59
C ALA A 480 12.36 31.88 -6.47
N VAL A 481 12.67 32.46 -7.64
CA VAL A 481 11.68 32.98 -8.59
C VAL A 481 11.03 31.85 -9.39
N LEU A 482 11.83 30.93 -9.90
CA LEU A 482 11.37 29.79 -10.69
C LEU A 482 10.45 28.87 -9.87
N GLN A 483 10.55 28.89 -8.55
CA GLN A 483 9.68 28.14 -7.67
C GLN A 483 8.33 28.83 -7.37
N ILE A 484 8.16 30.14 -7.63
CA ILE A 484 6.92 30.89 -7.29
C ILE A 484 5.69 30.40 -8.04
N GLY A 485 5.82 30.05 -9.32
CA GLY A 485 4.73 29.52 -10.15
C GLY A 485 4.50 28.01 -9.99
N THR A 486 5.39 27.33 -9.25
CA THR A 486 5.29 25.89 -9.02
C THR A 486 4.35 25.58 -7.84
N PRO A 487 3.94 24.32 -7.65
CA PRO A 487 3.30 23.87 -6.42
C PRO A 487 4.04 24.29 -5.15
N VAL A 488 5.38 24.41 -5.17
CA VAL A 488 6.21 24.86 -4.03
C VAL A 488 5.89 26.30 -3.64
N GLY A 489 5.88 27.21 -4.61
CA GLY A 489 5.53 28.61 -4.37
C GLY A 489 4.05 28.80 -4.00
N GLU A 490 3.14 28.04 -4.62
CA GLU A 490 1.73 28.01 -4.23
C GLU A 490 1.57 27.55 -2.77
N ALA A 491 2.26 26.47 -2.39
CA ALA A 491 2.20 25.93 -1.04
C ALA A 491 2.77 26.89 0.00
N ALA A 492 3.91 27.51 -0.27
CA ALA A 492 4.51 28.51 0.62
C ALA A 492 3.55 29.68 0.85
N ARG A 493 2.92 30.22 -0.20
CA ARG A 493 1.93 31.30 -0.07
C ARG A 493 0.67 30.87 0.68
N ALA A 494 0.21 29.64 0.47
CA ALA A 494 -0.95 29.09 1.15
C ALA A 494 -0.69 28.90 2.65
N ILE A 495 0.53 28.54 3.05
CA ILE A 495 0.94 28.37 4.45
C ILE A 495 1.40 29.72 5.02
N ALA A 496 0.43 30.60 5.24
CA ALA A 496 0.66 31.99 5.59
C ALA A 496 0.99 32.24 7.10
N ILE A 497 1.70 31.34 7.77
CA ILE A 497 2.00 31.40 9.20
C ILE A 497 2.97 32.55 9.59
N PRO A 498 2.59 33.54 10.40
CA PRO A 498 3.45 34.69 10.70
C PRO A 498 4.51 34.34 11.77
N PHE A 499 5.79 34.45 11.45
CA PHE A 499 6.92 34.30 12.37
C PHE A 499 8.13 35.09 11.84
N SER A 500 9.08 35.43 12.70
CA SER A 500 10.32 36.14 12.34
C SER A 500 11.51 35.20 12.14
N ALA A 501 11.58 34.13 12.92
CA ALA A 501 12.61 33.10 12.81
C ALA A 501 12.09 31.75 13.29
N ALA A 502 12.64 30.66 12.77
CA ALA A 502 12.39 29.31 13.24
C ALA A 502 13.71 28.70 13.69
N VAL A 503 13.78 28.18 14.92
CA VAL A 503 14.99 27.63 15.51
C VAL A 503 14.69 26.34 16.26
N VAL A 504 15.68 25.45 16.39
CA VAL A 504 15.54 24.26 17.25
C VAL A 504 15.58 24.71 18.71
N SER A 505 14.60 24.30 19.51
CA SER A 505 14.53 24.60 20.95
C SER A 505 14.40 23.33 21.79
N GLN A 506 15.05 23.41 22.97
CA GLN A 506 15.16 22.41 24.05
C GLN A 506 15.65 21.01 23.66
N LYS A 507 16.48 20.44 24.55
CA LYS A 507 16.89 19.03 24.59
C LYS A 507 16.88 18.59 26.05
N GLN A 508 15.72 18.20 26.57
CA GLN A 508 15.65 17.51 27.86
C GLN A 508 15.46 16.02 27.60
N GLU A 509 16.37 15.18 28.08
CA GLU A 509 16.34 13.72 27.80
C GLU A 509 15.04 13.05 28.29
N ALA A 510 14.47 13.52 29.41
CA ALA A 510 13.23 12.96 29.97
C ALA A 510 11.94 13.39 29.24
N GLY A 511 12.02 14.43 28.41
CA GLY A 511 10.89 15.10 27.78
C GLY A 511 9.95 15.81 28.77
N PHE A 512 9.22 16.81 28.30
CA PHE A 512 8.20 17.51 29.09
C PHE A 512 6.79 17.26 28.56
N ALA A 513 5.80 17.45 29.44
CA ALA A 513 4.40 17.29 29.08
C ALA A 513 3.87 18.51 28.33
N VAL A 514 3.08 18.24 27.30
CA VAL A 514 2.43 19.25 26.47
C VAL A 514 1.28 19.91 27.23
N LYS A 515 1.19 21.25 27.20
CA LYS A 515 0.08 22.00 27.78
C LYS A 515 -0.99 22.25 26.71
N MET A 516 -2.15 21.64 26.89
CA MET A 516 -3.33 21.93 26.06
C MET A 516 -3.89 23.31 26.41
N LEU A 517 -4.18 24.13 25.39
CA LEU A 517 -4.81 25.44 25.59
C LEU A 517 -6.34 25.31 25.81
N PRO A 518 -6.96 26.22 26.58
CA PRO A 518 -8.40 26.18 26.87
C PRO A 518 -9.30 26.23 25.64
N GLU A 519 -8.82 26.74 24.52
CA GLU A 519 -9.55 26.86 23.26
C GLU A 519 -9.44 25.60 22.38
N ALA A 520 -8.60 24.62 22.78
CA ALA A 520 -8.37 23.42 21.99
C ALA A 520 -9.67 22.61 21.74
N PRO A 521 -9.87 22.05 20.55
CA PRO A 521 -11.04 21.24 20.24
C PRO A 521 -11.30 20.09 21.23
N ALA A 522 -12.57 19.74 21.44
CA ALA A 522 -12.97 18.67 22.36
C ALA A 522 -12.32 17.31 22.05
N ALA A 523 -12.11 17.01 20.75
CA ALA A 523 -11.43 15.80 20.30
C ALA A 523 -10.03 15.66 20.91
N LEU A 524 -9.28 16.77 21.06
CA LEU A 524 -7.95 16.75 21.67
C LEU A 524 -8.01 16.62 23.19
N ARG A 525 -8.99 17.27 23.84
CA ARG A 525 -9.14 17.20 25.31
C ARG A 525 -9.48 15.81 25.83
N ASN A 526 -10.06 14.97 24.99
CA ASN A 526 -10.43 13.59 25.33
C ASN A 526 -9.27 12.60 25.21
N ILE A 527 -8.11 13.01 24.67
CA ILE A 527 -6.94 12.15 24.56
C ILE A 527 -6.39 11.88 25.96
N ARG A 528 -6.16 10.60 26.28
CA ARG A 528 -5.57 10.17 27.55
C ARG A 528 -4.06 9.95 27.45
N GLU A 529 -3.58 9.63 26.26
CA GLU A 529 -2.16 9.41 25.98
C GLU A 529 -1.38 10.72 26.07
N GLN A 530 -0.28 10.71 26.83
CA GLN A 530 0.60 11.87 26.95
C GLN A 530 1.58 11.94 25.78
N TRP A 531 1.67 13.10 25.14
CA TRP A 531 2.76 13.40 24.21
C TRP A 531 3.93 14.01 24.98
N ARG A 532 5.06 13.29 25.02
CA ARG A 532 6.30 13.74 25.65
C ARG A 532 7.22 14.39 24.62
N VAL A 533 7.42 15.69 24.74
CA VAL A 533 8.25 16.46 23.81
C VAL A 533 9.66 16.58 24.36
N THR A 534 10.65 16.18 23.57
CA THR A 534 12.08 16.28 23.92
C THR A 534 12.79 17.40 23.15
N GLN A 535 12.31 17.72 21.94
CA GLN A 535 12.81 18.77 21.04
C GLN A 535 11.66 19.28 20.17
N TYR A 536 11.66 20.58 19.86
CA TYR A 536 10.68 21.21 18.97
C TYR A 536 11.26 22.37 18.16
N THR A 537 10.58 22.75 17.08
CA THR A 537 10.82 23.97 16.31
C THR A 537 10.14 25.14 17.00
N LYS A 538 10.92 26.06 17.55
CA LYS A 538 10.41 27.31 18.12
C LYS A 538 10.22 28.35 17.03
N LEU A 539 9.04 28.96 16.99
CA LEU A 539 8.70 30.06 16.09
C LEU A 539 8.78 31.39 16.85
N GLU A 540 9.82 32.16 16.59
CA GLU A 540 9.98 33.49 17.17
C GLU A 540 9.05 34.49 16.50
N GLY A 541 8.51 35.43 17.27
CA GLY A 541 7.59 36.45 16.75
C GLY A 541 6.22 35.94 16.30
N PHE A 542 5.92 34.65 16.48
CA PHE A 542 4.60 34.10 16.20
C PHE A 542 3.54 34.67 17.17
N GLN A 543 2.37 35.03 16.63
CA GLN A 543 1.24 35.53 17.39
C GLN A 543 0.01 34.65 17.15
N ASN A 544 -0.58 34.13 18.23
CA ASN A 544 -1.80 33.32 18.16
C ASN A 544 -2.96 34.15 17.56
N GLY A 545 -3.70 33.58 16.62
CA GLY A 545 -4.79 34.22 15.89
C GLY A 545 -4.35 34.94 14.60
N ALA A 546 -3.06 35.24 14.44
CA ALA A 546 -2.57 36.01 13.29
C ALA A 546 -2.66 35.20 11.99
N GLY A 547 -3.17 35.83 10.93
CA GLY A 547 -3.38 35.19 9.62
C GLY A 547 -4.34 33.99 9.65
N GLY A 548 -5.20 33.89 10.67
CA GLY A 548 -6.14 32.77 10.85
C GLY A 548 -5.53 31.52 11.50
N HIS A 549 -4.29 31.60 12.00
CA HIS A 549 -3.61 30.49 12.67
C HIS A 549 -3.95 30.45 14.16
N ARG A 550 -4.21 29.26 14.71
CA ARG A 550 -4.59 29.08 16.12
C ARG A 550 -3.71 28.02 16.76
N VAL A 551 -3.30 28.29 18.00
CA VAL A 551 -2.53 27.33 18.81
C VAL A 551 -3.48 26.45 19.60
N TRP A 552 -3.26 25.13 19.54
CA TRP A 552 -4.01 24.15 20.33
C TRP A 552 -3.24 23.61 21.53
N ALA A 553 -1.92 23.57 21.41
CA ALA A 553 -1.03 23.09 22.45
C ALA A 553 0.28 23.87 22.43
N ALA A 554 0.87 24.06 23.60
CA ALA A 554 2.08 24.84 23.82
C ALA A 554 2.99 24.20 24.88
N THR A 555 4.21 24.69 24.98
CA THR A 555 5.10 24.42 26.11
C THR A 555 4.59 25.12 27.38
N ALA A 556 5.18 24.80 28.54
CA ALA A 556 4.88 25.52 29.79
C ALA A 556 5.17 27.03 29.69
N ASP A 557 6.21 27.39 28.91
CA ASP A 557 6.65 28.76 28.66
C ASP A 557 5.80 29.48 27.59
N GLY A 558 4.83 28.79 26.99
CA GLY A 558 3.90 29.36 26.02
C GLY A 558 4.35 29.30 24.56
N ASP A 559 5.50 28.66 24.26
CA ASP A 559 5.91 28.43 22.88
C ASP A 559 4.92 27.46 22.21
N PRO A 560 4.44 27.74 20.98
CA PRO A 560 3.44 26.89 20.33
C PRO A 560 4.04 25.53 19.96
N LEU A 561 3.25 24.47 20.12
CA LEU A 561 3.59 23.10 19.72
C LEU A 561 2.65 22.54 18.66
N ILE A 562 1.37 22.93 18.68
CA ILE A 562 0.38 22.55 17.66
C ILE A 562 -0.31 23.82 17.16
N ILE A 563 -0.24 24.06 15.86
CA ILE A 563 -0.81 25.22 15.18
C ILE A 563 -1.73 24.74 14.06
N GLU A 564 -2.99 25.12 14.08
CA GLU A 564 -3.91 24.95 12.94
C GLU A 564 -4.02 26.25 12.15
N GLY A 565 -4.05 26.16 10.82
CA GLY A 565 -4.23 27.30 9.94
C GLY A 565 -4.91 26.94 8.61
N PRO A 566 -5.22 27.95 7.78
CA PRO A 566 -5.72 27.73 6.44
C PRO A 566 -4.64 27.12 5.53
N LEU A 567 -5.08 26.33 4.54
CA LEU A 567 -4.25 25.83 3.45
C LEU A 567 -5.08 25.91 2.15
N GLY A 568 -5.12 27.08 1.51
CA GLY A 568 -6.01 27.32 0.37
C GLY A 568 -7.48 27.10 0.75
N GLN A 569 -8.17 26.15 0.08
CA GLN A 569 -9.54 25.75 0.42
C GLN A 569 -9.61 24.70 1.55
N GLY A 570 -8.46 24.13 1.95
CA GLY A 570 -8.33 23.15 3.01
C GLY A 570 -7.74 23.72 4.30
N ARG A 571 -7.28 22.81 5.16
CA ARG A 571 -6.67 23.11 6.47
C ARG A 571 -5.32 22.44 6.59
N ILE A 572 -4.41 23.07 7.32
CA ILE A 572 -3.16 22.46 7.77
C ILE A 572 -3.06 22.54 9.29
N VAL A 573 -2.62 21.45 9.91
CA VAL A 573 -2.25 21.39 11.32
C VAL A 573 -0.79 21.01 11.41
N ILE A 574 0.01 21.88 12.03
CA ILE A 574 1.45 21.75 12.18
C ILE A 574 1.75 21.40 13.63
N ALA A 575 2.35 20.24 13.87
CA ALA A 575 2.99 19.89 15.12
C ALA A 575 4.50 20.10 14.99
N LEU A 576 5.03 20.99 15.83
CA LEU A 576 6.41 21.48 15.76
C LEU A 576 7.42 20.56 16.45
N ALA A 577 6.97 19.47 17.06
CA ALA A 577 7.80 18.49 17.74
C ALA A 577 7.67 17.10 17.11
N LYS A 578 8.71 16.30 17.31
CA LYS A 578 8.75 14.89 16.93
C LYS A 578 7.86 14.01 17.81
N ASP A 579 7.72 12.75 17.38
CA ASP A 579 7.10 11.68 18.14
C ASP A 579 5.65 11.99 18.56
N LEU A 580 4.90 12.72 17.71
CA LEU A 580 3.47 12.96 17.91
C LEU A 580 2.71 11.63 17.80
N PRO A 581 2.03 11.16 18.87
CA PRO A 581 1.32 9.88 18.83
C PRO A 581 0.18 9.88 17.82
N TRP A 582 -0.19 8.71 17.29
CA TRP A 582 -1.28 8.64 16.31
C TRP A 582 -2.63 9.04 16.92
N SER A 583 -2.85 8.79 18.21
CA SER A 583 -4.06 9.21 18.92
C SER A 583 -4.26 10.74 18.86
N TRP A 584 -3.16 11.49 18.93
CA TRP A 584 -3.15 12.95 18.74
C TRP A 584 -3.41 13.31 17.28
N ALA A 585 -2.69 12.69 16.34
CA ALA A 585 -2.88 12.94 14.91
C ALA A 585 -4.33 12.71 14.46
N ALA A 586 -4.93 11.58 14.85
CA ALA A 586 -6.32 11.23 14.55
C ALA A 586 -7.30 12.25 15.11
N ALA A 587 -7.08 12.74 16.33
CA ALA A 587 -7.91 13.79 16.93
C ALA A 587 -7.75 15.15 16.21
N LEU A 588 -6.54 15.49 15.75
CA LEU A 588 -6.28 16.71 14.97
C LEU A 588 -6.99 16.66 13.61
N PHE A 589 -6.96 15.52 12.91
CA PHE A 589 -7.77 15.33 11.71
C PHE A 589 -9.25 15.47 12.02
N ALA A 590 -9.74 14.82 13.09
CA ALA A 590 -11.14 14.88 13.46
C ALA A 590 -11.60 16.32 13.77
N SER A 591 -10.75 17.14 14.39
CA SER A 591 -11.07 18.53 14.73
C SER A 591 -10.98 19.51 13.56
N ALA A 592 -10.05 19.28 12.62
CA ALA A 592 -9.83 20.19 11.49
C ALA A 592 -10.86 19.98 10.36
N ARG A 593 -11.64 18.89 10.39
CA ARG A 593 -12.69 18.60 9.41
C ARG A 593 -13.88 19.54 9.55
N THR A 594 -14.50 19.83 8.41
CA THR A 594 -15.77 20.58 8.33
C THR A 594 -16.97 19.73 8.73
N THR A 595 -16.96 18.44 8.38
CA THR A 595 -17.99 17.47 8.76
C THR A 595 -17.51 16.63 9.94
N PRO A 596 -18.20 16.59 11.08
CA PRO A 596 -17.85 15.72 12.20
C PRO A 596 -17.87 14.23 11.82
N LEU A 597 -17.17 13.39 12.59
CA LEU A 597 -17.32 11.93 12.50
C LEU A 597 -18.71 11.53 13.00
N LYS A 598 -19.33 10.55 12.34
CA LYS A 598 -20.52 9.87 12.86
C LYS A 598 -20.14 8.80 13.88
N ASP A 599 -21.12 8.34 14.63
CA ASP A 599 -20.93 7.24 15.59
C ASP A 599 -20.34 6.00 14.90
N GLY A 600 -19.26 5.48 15.49
CA GLY A 600 -18.51 4.33 14.96
C GLY A 600 -17.54 4.64 13.83
N GLU A 601 -17.51 5.86 13.27
CA GLU A 601 -16.49 6.26 12.30
C GLU A 601 -15.15 6.54 12.99
N ARG A 602 -14.05 6.12 12.36
CA ARG A 602 -12.69 6.27 12.88
C ARG A 602 -11.74 6.76 11.80
N ILE A 603 -10.79 7.59 12.22
CA ILE A 603 -9.68 8.03 11.37
C ILE A 603 -8.56 7.01 11.45
N VAL A 604 -8.15 6.49 10.29
CA VAL A 604 -7.17 5.39 10.20
C VAL A 604 -6.08 5.71 9.17
N PRO A 605 -4.83 5.29 9.40
CA PRO A 605 -3.81 5.33 8.38
C PRO A 605 -4.20 4.43 7.20
N ALA A 606 -4.06 4.93 5.96
CA ALA A 606 -4.37 4.16 4.76
C ALA A 606 -3.10 3.60 4.09
N ILE A 607 -2.19 3.06 4.91
CA ILE A 607 -0.91 2.50 4.46
C ILE A 607 -1.06 1.02 4.02
N PRO A 608 -0.39 0.56 2.94
CA PRO A 608 -0.60 -0.80 2.40
C PRO A 608 -0.35 -1.96 3.36
N GLY A 609 0.56 -1.80 4.32
CA GLY A 609 0.88 -2.82 5.32
C GLY A 609 -0.07 -2.88 6.53
N TRP A 610 -1.02 -1.94 6.63
CA TRP A 610 -2.00 -1.93 7.72
C TRP A 610 -3.07 -2.99 7.48
N GLY A 611 -3.32 -3.82 8.49
CA GLY A 611 -4.29 -4.90 8.42
C GLY A 611 -4.30 -5.77 9.67
N THR A 612 -5.06 -6.86 9.59
CA THR A 612 -5.15 -7.89 10.64
C THR A 612 -5.06 -9.28 10.02
N MET A 613 -4.67 -10.26 10.82
CA MET A 613 -4.67 -11.68 10.49
C MET A 613 -5.31 -12.47 11.63
N ALA A 614 -5.79 -13.67 11.36
CA ALA A 614 -6.16 -14.60 12.40
C ALA A 614 -5.91 -16.04 11.98
N LEU A 615 -5.52 -16.87 12.93
CA LEU A 615 -5.49 -18.33 12.80
C LEU A 615 -6.55 -18.88 13.76
N ALA A 616 -7.41 -19.77 13.30
CA ALA A 616 -8.48 -20.35 14.11
C ALA A 616 -8.54 -21.87 13.96
N ALA A 617 -8.99 -22.56 15.00
CA ALA A 617 -9.50 -23.91 14.93
C ALA A 617 -11.00 -23.89 15.21
N LEU A 618 -11.79 -24.60 14.41
CA LEU A 618 -13.22 -24.80 14.63
C LEU A 618 -13.47 -25.92 15.65
N ASP A 619 -12.82 -25.81 16.80
CA ASP A 619 -12.99 -26.63 17.99
C ASP A 619 -12.74 -25.76 19.23
N GLU A 620 -13.71 -25.73 20.14
CA GLU A 620 -13.62 -24.91 21.37
C GLU A 620 -12.59 -25.42 22.38
N ARG A 621 -12.20 -26.70 22.27
CA ARG A 621 -11.20 -27.35 23.13
C ARG A 621 -9.77 -27.10 22.66
N ALA A 622 -9.59 -26.31 21.61
CA ALA A 622 -8.27 -26.01 21.10
C ALA A 622 -7.44 -25.28 22.16
N ILE A 623 -6.19 -25.70 22.28
CA ILE A 623 -5.14 -25.03 23.04
C ILE A 623 -4.65 -23.87 22.17
N VAL A 624 -4.71 -22.65 22.69
CA VAL A 624 -4.33 -21.43 21.99
C VAL A 624 -3.08 -20.86 22.65
N THR A 625 -1.98 -20.86 21.91
CA THR A 625 -0.69 -20.33 22.35
C THR A 625 -0.37 -19.07 21.56
N PRO A 626 -0.60 -17.86 22.11
CA PRO A 626 -0.37 -16.61 21.39
C PRO A 626 1.09 -16.39 20.99
N ARG A 627 2.04 -17.01 21.70
CA ARG A 627 3.47 -16.92 21.44
C ARG A 627 4.19 -18.21 21.80
N TRP A 628 5.03 -18.70 20.91
CA TRP A 628 6.08 -19.68 21.21
C TRP A 628 7.43 -19.14 20.68
N ASP A 629 8.53 -19.54 21.31
CA ASP A 629 9.86 -19.00 21.00
C ASP A 629 10.77 -20.04 20.33
N SER A 630 10.48 -21.33 20.52
CA SER A 630 11.31 -22.44 20.04
C SER A 630 10.51 -23.62 19.49
N HIS A 631 11.07 -24.32 18.51
CA HIS A 631 10.47 -25.51 17.91
C HIS A 631 10.32 -26.66 18.92
N GLU A 632 11.16 -26.67 19.95
CA GLU A 632 11.11 -27.60 21.07
C GLU A 632 9.80 -27.47 21.88
N GLU A 633 9.21 -26.28 21.97
CA GLU A 633 7.91 -26.08 22.61
C GLU A 633 6.77 -26.76 21.83
N ILE A 634 6.83 -26.71 20.50
CA ILE A 634 5.89 -27.45 19.63
C ILE A 634 6.02 -28.95 19.89
N ALA A 635 7.25 -29.45 20.00
CA ALA A 635 7.50 -30.88 20.25
C ALA A 635 7.08 -31.34 21.65
N ALA A 636 7.27 -30.49 22.67
CA ALA A 636 6.92 -30.80 24.06
C ALA A 636 5.40 -30.85 24.30
N GLY A 637 4.63 -30.09 23.52
CA GLY A 637 3.19 -29.93 23.67
C GLY A 637 2.85 -28.51 24.14
N LEU A 638 1.90 -27.90 23.44
CA LEU A 638 1.53 -26.50 23.63
C LEU A 638 0.73 -26.27 24.92
N LYS A 639 0.78 -25.03 25.42
CA LYS A 639 0.01 -24.58 26.58
C LYS A 639 -0.84 -23.37 26.24
N ASP A 640 -1.98 -23.28 26.89
CA ASP A 640 -2.86 -22.12 26.74
C ASP A 640 -2.17 -20.85 27.25
N GLY A 641 -2.40 -19.77 26.51
CA GLY A 641 -2.03 -18.41 26.89
C GLY A 641 -3.09 -17.41 26.43
N GLU A 642 -3.11 -16.23 27.06
CA GLU A 642 -4.11 -15.21 26.74
C GLU A 642 -3.57 -14.15 25.77
N ASP A 643 -2.33 -13.71 25.98
CA ASP A 643 -1.75 -12.58 25.28
C ASP A 643 -0.23 -12.72 25.18
N SER A 644 0.34 -12.22 24.09
CA SER A 644 1.80 -12.19 23.86
C SER A 644 2.46 -10.88 24.28
N GLY A 645 1.67 -9.83 24.56
CA GLY A 645 2.17 -8.47 24.66
C GLY A 645 2.59 -7.90 23.29
N GLU A 646 3.19 -6.72 23.29
CA GLU A 646 3.74 -6.12 22.07
C GLU A 646 5.17 -6.63 21.82
N SER A 647 5.49 -6.93 20.56
CA SER A 647 6.85 -7.30 20.14
C SER A 647 7.80 -6.10 20.13
N GLN A 648 9.10 -6.38 20.27
CA GLN A 648 10.15 -5.36 20.15
C GLN A 648 10.23 -4.83 18.71
N PRO A 649 10.71 -3.59 18.48
CA PRO A 649 10.95 -3.07 17.15
C PRO A 649 11.77 -4.02 16.26
N GLY A 650 11.30 -4.27 15.03
CA GLY A 650 11.94 -5.19 14.08
C GLY A 650 11.70 -6.68 14.34
N GLU A 651 10.91 -7.04 15.35
CA GLU A 651 10.57 -8.42 15.73
C GLU A 651 9.06 -8.66 15.72
N THR A 652 8.65 -9.92 15.52
CA THR A 652 7.26 -10.37 15.66
C THR A 652 7.17 -11.64 16.51
N TYR A 653 5.97 -12.23 16.62
CA TYR A 653 5.72 -13.47 17.34
C TYR A 653 5.08 -14.53 16.45
N ASP A 654 5.41 -15.79 16.73
CA ASP A 654 4.75 -16.95 16.15
C ASP A 654 3.65 -17.44 17.08
N GLY A 655 2.43 -17.58 16.56
CA GLY A 655 1.29 -18.13 17.30
C GLY A 655 1.05 -19.59 16.90
N ALA A 656 0.46 -20.38 17.79
CA ALA A 656 0.08 -21.75 17.50
C ALA A 656 -1.25 -22.16 18.13
N ILE A 657 -2.03 -22.97 17.41
CA ILE A 657 -3.25 -23.59 17.90
C ILE A 657 -3.10 -25.11 17.81
N ALA A 658 -3.34 -25.81 18.92
CA ALA A 658 -3.35 -27.27 18.98
C ALA A 658 -4.75 -27.80 19.29
N VAL A 659 -5.18 -28.87 18.63
CA VAL A 659 -6.45 -29.54 18.91
C VAL A 659 -6.19 -30.98 19.31
N PRO A 660 -6.36 -31.33 20.61
CA PRO A 660 -6.20 -32.70 21.08
C PRO A 660 -7.43 -33.55 20.73
N ILE A 661 -7.19 -34.74 20.20
CA ILE A 661 -8.21 -35.74 19.83
C ILE A 661 -7.77 -37.13 20.33
N ALA A 662 -8.71 -37.86 20.92
CA ALA A 662 -8.53 -39.28 21.26
C ALA A 662 -9.23 -40.13 20.19
N LEU A 663 -8.52 -41.11 19.64
CA LEU A 663 -8.99 -41.99 18.57
C LEU A 663 -9.00 -43.45 19.00
N ALA A 664 -10.18 -44.04 19.12
CA ALA A 664 -10.34 -45.48 19.24
C ALA A 664 -9.85 -46.23 17.98
N PRO A 665 -9.54 -47.54 18.07
CA PRO A 665 -9.24 -48.36 16.89
C PRO A 665 -10.31 -48.22 15.80
N GLY A 666 -9.89 -47.95 14.56
CA GLY A 666 -10.76 -47.74 13.40
C GLY A 666 -11.39 -46.34 13.30
N GLN A 667 -11.30 -45.51 14.35
CA GLN A 667 -11.90 -44.18 14.37
C GLN A 667 -11.14 -43.19 13.49
N GLU A 668 -11.90 -42.28 12.89
CA GLU A 668 -11.39 -41.12 12.15
C GLU A 668 -12.02 -39.83 12.72
N ARG A 669 -11.22 -38.76 12.80
CA ARG A 669 -11.68 -37.42 13.16
C ARG A 669 -11.00 -36.38 12.28
N THR A 670 -11.77 -35.33 11.94
CA THR A 670 -11.32 -34.17 11.19
C THR A 670 -11.35 -32.93 12.07
N VAL A 671 -10.27 -32.14 12.02
CA VAL A 671 -10.17 -30.82 12.63
C VAL A 671 -10.02 -29.79 11.52
N THR A 672 -10.78 -28.71 11.59
CA THR A 672 -10.73 -27.61 10.61
C THR A 672 -9.99 -26.42 11.19
N PHE A 673 -8.89 -26.04 10.55
CA PHE A 673 -8.19 -24.79 10.78
C PHE A 673 -8.54 -23.76 9.70
N VAL A 674 -8.57 -22.49 10.08
CA VAL A 674 -8.87 -21.37 9.19
C VAL A 674 -7.82 -20.28 9.39
N LEU A 675 -7.13 -19.91 8.31
CA LEU A 675 -6.30 -18.72 8.25
C LEU A 675 -7.10 -17.62 7.55
N THR A 676 -7.26 -16.47 8.19
CA THR A 676 -7.95 -15.30 7.62
C THR A 676 -7.08 -14.06 7.63
N TRP A 677 -7.35 -13.13 6.72
CA TRP A 677 -6.61 -11.89 6.59
C TRP A 677 -7.49 -10.72 6.20
N HIS A 678 -7.05 -9.52 6.54
CA HIS A 678 -7.72 -8.28 6.18
C HIS A 678 -6.72 -7.13 6.01
N PHE A 679 -6.33 -6.84 4.76
CA PHE A 679 -5.38 -5.79 4.38
C PHE A 679 -6.05 -4.80 3.41
N PRO A 680 -6.79 -3.80 3.92
CA PRO A 680 -7.78 -3.09 3.12
C PRO A 680 -7.22 -1.95 2.26
N ASN A 681 -5.91 -1.66 2.35
CA ASN A 681 -5.29 -0.50 1.72
C ASN A 681 -4.50 -0.92 0.48
N VAL A 682 -5.09 -0.76 -0.69
CA VAL A 682 -4.44 -1.02 -1.98
C VAL A 682 -4.96 -0.03 -3.01
N THR A 683 -4.12 0.35 -3.97
CA THR A 683 -4.56 1.07 -5.17
C THR A 683 -4.11 0.27 -6.39
N ARG A 684 -5.05 -0.32 -7.12
CA ARG A 684 -4.80 -1.12 -8.33
C ARG A 684 -5.81 -0.76 -9.40
N PHE A 685 -5.35 -0.57 -10.64
CA PHE A 685 -6.21 -0.25 -11.79
C PHE A 685 -7.17 0.93 -11.55
N LYS A 686 -6.69 2.01 -10.89
CA LYS A 686 -7.50 3.17 -10.48
C LYS A 686 -8.61 2.89 -9.45
N HIS A 687 -8.66 1.69 -8.87
CA HIS A 687 -9.53 1.35 -7.77
C HIS A 687 -8.79 1.41 -6.44
N GLU A 688 -9.45 1.95 -5.41
CA GLU A 688 -8.96 2.00 -4.03
C GLU A 688 -9.65 0.92 -3.17
N GLY A 689 -8.82 0.20 -2.42
CA GLY A 689 -9.21 -0.81 -1.45
C GLY A 689 -9.53 -2.18 -2.06
N ASN A 690 -9.62 -3.18 -1.17
CA ASN A 690 -10.07 -4.52 -1.52
C ASN A 690 -11.59 -4.65 -1.34
N TYR A 691 -12.27 -5.43 -2.18
CA TYR A 691 -13.72 -5.64 -2.09
C TYR A 691 -14.15 -6.20 -0.73
N TYR A 692 -13.40 -7.19 -0.22
CA TYR A 692 -13.71 -7.83 1.06
C TYR A 692 -13.69 -6.85 2.24
N ALA A 693 -12.94 -5.75 2.14
CA ALA A 693 -12.85 -4.73 3.20
C ALA A 693 -14.13 -3.91 3.39
N ARG A 694 -15.10 -4.05 2.47
CA ARG A 694 -16.44 -3.47 2.63
C ARG A 694 -17.39 -4.38 3.40
N ARG A 695 -17.04 -5.67 3.50
CA ARG A 695 -17.90 -6.71 4.06
C ARG A 695 -17.50 -7.09 5.48
N TRP A 696 -16.19 -7.05 5.76
CA TRP A 696 -15.66 -7.37 7.08
C TRP A 696 -14.72 -6.26 7.55
N PRO A 697 -14.81 -5.84 8.82
CA PRO A 697 -13.92 -4.80 9.38
C PRO A 697 -12.50 -5.31 9.70
N ASP A 698 -12.34 -6.62 9.94
CA ASP A 698 -11.08 -7.26 10.33
C ASP A 698 -11.08 -8.78 10.03
N ALA A 699 -9.93 -9.42 10.22
CA ALA A 699 -9.75 -10.86 10.02
C ALA A 699 -10.57 -11.73 10.99
N MET A 700 -10.85 -11.23 12.21
CA MET A 700 -11.67 -11.96 13.19
C MET A 700 -13.16 -11.99 12.81
N ALA A 701 -13.66 -10.96 12.13
CA ALA A 701 -14.99 -10.96 11.53
C ALA A 701 -15.10 -12.02 10.42
N VAL A 702 -14.03 -12.24 9.67
CA VAL A 702 -13.95 -13.32 8.68
C VAL A 702 -13.94 -14.69 9.36
N VAL A 703 -13.23 -14.86 10.48
CA VAL A 703 -13.28 -16.10 11.27
C VAL A 703 -14.71 -16.42 11.70
N ARG A 704 -15.44 -15.42 12.24
CA ARG A 704 -16.85 -15.60 12.64
C ARG A 704 -17.74 -16.03 11.48
N GLU A 705 -17.57 -15.41 10.31
CA GLU A 705 -18.32 -15.76 9.10
C GLU A 705 -18.05 -17.20 8.65
N VAL A 706 -16.77 -17.59 8.59
CA VAL A 706 -16.38 -18.94 8.16
C VAL A 706 -16.83 -19.97 9.18
N ALA A 707 -16.67 -19.72 10.48
CA ALA A 707 -17.09 -20.64 11.53
C ALA A 707 -18.61 -20.89 11.51
N ALA A 708 -19.42 -19.85 11.25
CA ALA A 708 -20.88 -19.96 11.14
C ALA A 708 -21.34 -20.76 9.90
N ASN A 709 -20.51 -20.82 8.85
CA ASN A 709 -20.88 -21.38 7.54
C ASN A 709 -19.96 -22.51 7.05
N ALA A 710 -19.12 -23.07 7.92
CA ALA A 710 -18.01 -23.96 7.51
C ALA A 710 -18.48 -25.17 6.69
N GLU A 711 -19.54 -25.85 7.15
CA GLU A 711 -20.04 -27.05 6.50
C GLU A 711 -20.72 -26.74 5.14
N PRO A 712 -21.65 -25.76 5.03
CA PRO A 712 -22.16 -25.34 3.72
C PRO A 712 -21.08 -24.90 2.72
N LEU A 713 -20.06 -24.16 3.18
CA LEU A 713 -18.95 -23.72 2.32
C LEU A 713 -18.15 -24.91 1.79
N TRP A 714 -17.85 -25.87 2.66
CA TRP A 714 -17.18 -27.10 2.28
C TRP A 714 -17.99 -27.91 1.26
N GLN A 715 -19.25 -28.20 1.56
CA GLN A 715 -20.10 -29.05 0.71
C GLN A 715 -20.26 -28.50 -0.70
N ARG A 716 -20.47 -27.19 -0.83
CA ARG A 716 -20.63 -26.54 -2.15
C ARG A 716 -19.31 -26.49 -2.94
N THR A 717 -18.20 -26.26 -2.26
CA THR A 717 -16.86 -26.27 -2.89
C THR A 717 -16.49 -27.67 -3.35
N ARG A 718 -16.75 -28.68 -2.52
CA ARG A 718 -16.53 -30.09 -2.84
C ARG A 718 -17.40 -30.52 -4.01
N LEU A 719 -18.68 -30.16 -4.02
CA LEU A 719 -19.57 -30.46 -5.15
C LEU A 719 -19.02 -29.89 -6.46
N TYR A 720 -18.54 -28.65 -6.46
CA TYR A 720 -17.92 -28.07 -7.65
C TYR A 720 -16.68 -28.86 -8.10
N HIS A 721 -15.79 -29.15 -7.16
CA HIS A 721 -14.59 -29.93 -7.42
C HIS A 721 -14.89 -31.33 -7.98
N GLU A 722 -15.91 -32.03 -7.46
CA GLU A 722 -16.33 -33.37 -7.90
C GLU A 722 -17.09 -33.36 -9.24
N THR A 723 -17.54 -32.19 -9.71
CA THR A 723 -18.25 -32.02 -10.99
C THR A 723 -17.30 -31.76 -12.15
N LEU A 724 -16.08 -31.27 -11.88
CA LEU A 724 -15.00 -31.07 -12.86
C LEU A 724 -14.37 -32.39 -13.26
#